data_AF-A0A094HKP1-F1
#
_entry.id   AF-A0A094HKP1-F1
#
_cell.length_a   1.000
_cell.length_b   1.000
_cell.length_c   1.000
_cell.angle_alpha   90.00
_cell.angle_beta   90.00
_cell.angle_gamma   90.00
#
_symmetry.space_group_name_H-M   'P 1'
#
loop_
_entity.id
_entity.type
_entity.pdbx_description
1 polymer ?
#
loop_
_entity_poly.entity_id
_entity_poly.type
_entity_poly.pdbx_seq_one_letter_code
_entity_poly.pdbx_strand_id
1 'polypeptide(L)'
;MASPNSSDSIVIVGAGIVGLNVALVLAERGYGQSITVIAEHHPGDTSMTYTSPWAGCNFSAISGSDANALKWDRLGYSHLTKLASERPDETFVHRTPSTELWDENVPHDKIKAMSEYLEDFRILPEEELPEQVKFAVSFTTLTINAPNHLQYLYHRLKQYGVQFLRQKIPSILSAFASPTTKVVFNCIGNAAKTLPGVEDAKCYPTRGQVVLVRAPQVQSNVMRHGKDYETYVIPRPGSDGNVILGGYMQKGVGDGATYSYETESIMDRTKRLSSELREMEPQILAVFAGFRPSREGGARIERDELIVAGDKRVIVHNYGAGGTGFQAGYGMAMEAVKTVEDGDIRYPTSDELRDVGDPCLGDPWRPSPTCYSFPAYSPAPPAYLEVSLLSQIRNRNSKHHNTDITTMLKEKRTNSLAFSQTDCHSCTSAGRACDRRRPQCSTCLGLGVKCGGFVTPLSWDNNRIWLGQPSQKKRHIYDSNRGNESPKASPRAFRFVDASSRRKRRRRVSPVSSPEEEICRASESPEEIGINSYLAHSSDSLLDDFDPLNFDDCELLDTVIPNPQEFMPDWMPTTFPGQESQDQMILTAQPSSNSIGHASEDIFTQSLMELLETVSTHPFENHQLEPPRLVPSPTEQPTSETSTELIPNQIGNQHERLFQMCTWSKEASEHRTKAVELLDNASKSDQITRIGLNVLEPILIMFTLDCTLSATGPWSGHLMRVRSVLDACGGPLALGNSRVRSQVGMLFWWDATLALISRQGIIIDQSYLDHLMLSQGQDEWSFYDLTGCPGDLFVRLVQLSELAKQRELAACMTWLTFDLSPVMKIEREIQQWQSSLFADAYGPNFDTIVENASDSDAEADIEERFHSKQDRYHCAEAWRYALLIYIERVFRWDRKCPRPLILTWLVRKTMDHVRCCRRTSQTQKQLLLPVFLAGSEMTDEEMRGFMRQYCKWWANRSRYNMFNSVSSLLEDIWEEGHSHAWWGSVIDRKTRSSGVGDPSVQFLFG
;
A
#
# COMPACT_ATOMS: atom_id res chain seq x y z
N MET A 1 22.54 33.47 -0.44
CA MET A 1 22.10 33.32 0.97
C MET A 1 21.38 34.60 1.33
N ALA A 2 20.23 34.53 2.00
CA ALA A 2 19.58 35.72 2.56
C ALA A 2 20.19 36.02 3.94
N SER A 3 20.36 37.29 4.28
CA SER A 3 20.80 37.71 5.61
C SER A 3 19.69 37.49 6.64
N PRO A 4 19.96 36.97 7.85
CA PRO A 4 18.98 36.95 8.93
C PRO A 4 18.57 38.37 9.34
N ASN A 5 17.28 38.58 9.61
CA ASN A 5 16.83 39.81 10.26
C ASN A 5 17.17 39.76 11.77
N SER A 6 17.38 40.93 12.38
CA SER A 6 17.82 41.06 13.78
C SER A 6 16.72 40.85 14.82
N SER A 7 15.63 40.14 14.51
CA SER A 7 14.41 40.04 15.31
C SER A 7 14.07 38.64 15.85
N ASP A 8 14.73 37.58 15.38
CA ASP A 8 14.45 36.20 15.80
C ASP A 8 14.88 35.95 17.26
N SER A 9 14.00 36.24 18.23
CA SER A 9 14.22 35.97 19.66
C SER A 9 13.55 34.67 20.12
N ILE A 10 12.50 34.23 19.43
CA ILE A 10 11.77 32.99 19.72
C ILE A 10 11.84 32.07 18.49
N VAL A 11 12.23 30.81 18.71
CA VAL A 11 12.16 29.75 17.69
C VAL A 11 11.19 28.66 18.14
N ILE A 12 10.36 28.16 17.23
CA ILE A 12 9.44 27.04 17.49
C ILE A 12 9.80 25.90 16.55
N VAL A 13 10.16 24.74 17.09
CA VAL A 13 10.58 23.58 16.30
C VAL A 13 9.41 22.62 16.10
N GLY A 14 8.94 22.52 14.86
CA GLY A 14 7.83 21.66 14.43
C GLY A 14 6.52 22.42 14.19
N ALA A 15 6.02 22.41 12.95
CA ALA A 15 4.78 23.06 12.53
C ALA A 15 3.56 22.12 12.56
N GLY A 16 3.51 21.21 13.54
CA GLY A 16 2.31 20.44 13.87
C GLY A 16 1.34 21.28 14.72
N ILE A 17 0.12 20.79 14.94
CA ILE A 17 -0.93 21.52 15.67
C ILE A 17 -0.44 22.11 17.02
N VAL A 18 0.38 21.36 17.78
CA VAL A 18 0.93 21.82 19.06
C VAL A 18 1.87 23.04 18.88
N GLY A 19 2.76 23.02 17.89
CA GLY A 19 3.68 24.13 17.61
C GLY A 19 2.97 25.33 16.99
N LEU A 20 1.95 25.11 16.17
CA LEU A 20 1.10 26.18 15.63
C LEU A 20 0.27 26.86 16.74
N ASN A 21 -0.22 26.10 17.72
CA ASN A 21 -0.91 26.66 18.89
C ASN A 21 0.04 27.44 19.80
N VAL A 22 1.29 26.99 20.00
CA VAL A 22 2.31 27.78 20.70
C VAL A 22 2.60 29.08 19.95
N ALA A 23 2.73 29.01 18.61
CA ALA A 23 2.91 30.20 17.78
C ALA A 23 1.72 31.17 17.89
N LEU A 24 0.48 30.65 17.95
CA LEU A 24 -0.74 31.45 18.07
C LEU A 24 -0.80 32.17 19.43
N VAL A 25 -0.61 31.43 20.52
CA VAL A 25 -0.65 31.99 21.89
C VAL A 25 0.44 33.05 22.13
N LEU A 26 1.57 32.99 21.41
CA LEU A 26 2.60 34.03 21.42
C LEU A 26 2.26 35.19 20.47
N ALA A 27 1.76 34.91 19.26
CA ALA A 27 1.41 35.92 18.27
C ALA A 27 0.24 36.81 18.74
N GLU A 28 -0.75 36.25 19.43
CA GLU A 28 -1.85 36.99 20.05
C GLU A 28 -1.40 37.88 21.23
N ARG A 29 -0.20 37.64 21.78
CA ARG A 29 0.47 38.52 22.75
C ARG A 29 1.39 39.56 22.09
N GLY A 30 1.33 39.70 20.76
CA GLY A 30 2.12 40.66 19.98
C GLY A 30 3.49 40.15 19.50
N TYR A 31 3.90 38.93 19.83
CA TYR A 31 5.25 38.44 19.51
C TYR A 31 5.44 37.95 18.07
N GLY A 32 4.43 38.04 17.20
CA GLY A 32 4.43 37.38 15.89
C GLY A 32 5.65 37.65 15.01
N GLN A 33 6.12 38.90 14.94
CA GLN A 33 7.31 39.30 14.15
C GLN A 33 8.66 38.78 14.70
N SER A 34 8.67 38.27 15.93
CA SER A 34 9.85 37.76 16.65
C SER A 34 9.92 36.23 16.69
N ILE A 35 8.96 35.56 16.03
CA ILE A 35 8.82 34.09 16.00
C ILE A 35 9.24 33.55 14.63
N THR A 36 10.22 32.65 14.64
CA THR A 36 10.53 31.78 13.50
C THR A 36 10.15 30.32 13.82
N VAL A 37 9.20 29.76 13.07
CA VAL A 37 8.85 28.34 13.12
C VAL A 37 9.77 27.57 12.18
N ILE A 38 10.57 26.64 12.71
CA ILE A 38 11.48 25.77 11.94
C ILE A 38 10.89 24.36 11.89
N ALA A 39 10.64 23.82 10.69
CA ALA A 39 10.12 22.46 10.56
C ALA A 39 10.48 21.78 9.22
N GLU A 40 10.59 20.46 9.24
CA GLU A 40 10.74 19.64 8.03
C GLU A 40 9.47 19.67 7.16
N HIS A 41 8.31 19.63 7.83
CA HIS A 41 6.98 19.63 7.23
C HIS A 41 6.16 20.84 7.71
N HIS A 42 5.40 21.45 6.80
CA HIS A 42 4.51 22.58 7.00
C HIS A 42 3.04 22.17 6.73
N PRO A 43 2.05 22.94 7.21
CA PRO A 43 0.66 22.81 6.78
C PRO A 43 0.52 22.84 5.25
N GLY A 44 -0.23 21.88 4.72
CA GLY A 44 -0.31 21.57 3.29
C GLY A 44 0.47 20.31 2.90
N ASP A 45 1.56 19.98 3.62
CA ASP A 45 2.30 18.74 3.39
C ASP A 45 1.57 17.50 3.93
N THR A 46 1.93 16.34 3.40
CA THR A 46 1.57 15.02 3.93
C THR A 46 2.83 14.18 4.13
N SER A 47 2.99 13.56 5.30
CA SER A 47 4.11 12.68 5.62
C SER A 47 3.78 11.78 6.81
N MET A 48 4.28 10.53 6.84
CA MET A 48 4.16 9.64 8.00
C MET A 48 4.74 10.28 9.28
N THR A 49 5.84 11.02 9.16
CA THR A 49 6.52 11.70 10.28
C THR A 49 5.82 12.99 10.72
N TYR A 50 4.78 13.44 9.98
CA TYR A 50 4.00 14.63 10.27
C TYR A 50 2.56 14.23 10.63
N THR A 51 2.28 14.05 11.93
CA THR A 51 1.03 13.43 12.39
C THR A 51 -0.23 14.26 12.08
N SER A 52 -0.15 15.59 12.17
CA SER A 52 -1.35 16.43 12.31
C SER A 52 -2.37 16.34 11.15
N PRO A 53 -1.98 16.25 9.86
CA PRO A 53 -2.95 16.06 8.76
C PRO A 53 -3.76 14.76 8.82
N TRP A 54 -3.26 13.74 9.52
CA TRP A 54 -3.91 12.41 9.63
C TRP A 54 -4.93 12.32 10.76
N ALA A 55 -5.10 13.37 11.57
CA ALA A 55 -6.12 13.40 12.61
C ALA A 55 -7.53 13.46 12.00
N GLY A 56 -8.54 12.91 12.69
CA GLY A 56 -9.93 12.89 12.20
C GLY A 56 -10.48 14.29 11.85
N CYS A 57 -10.67 15.18 12.82
CA CYS A 57 -10.60 14.96 14.28
C CYS A 57 -11.77 15.65 14.99
N ASN A 58 -11.92 15.32 16.27
CA ASN A 58 -12.95 15.83 17.15
C ASN A 58 -12.33 16.28 18.49
N PHE A 59 -13.15 16.89 19.34
CA PHE A 59 -13.00 16.76 20.79
C PHE A 59 -13.64 15.43 21.23
N SER A 60 -13.03 14.72 22.17
CA SER A 60 -13.56 13.45 22.69
C SER A 60 -13.24 13.27 24.18
N ALA A 61 -14.11 12.61 24.93
CA ALA A 61 -13.99 12.42 26.38
C ALA A 61 -12.94 11.36 26.78
N ILE A 62 -11.99 11.03 25.90
CA ILE A 62 -10.95 10.01 26.07
C ILE A 62 -9.79 10.39 26.99
N SER A 63 -9.62 11.66 27.37
CA SER A 63 -8.43 12.15 28.08
C SER A 63 -8.10 11.44 29.40
N GLY A 64 -6.84 11.58 29.81
CA GLY A 64 -6.36 11.13 31.11
C GLY A 64 -7.16 11.71 32.27
N SER A 65 -7.24 10.95 33.37
CA SER A 65 -7.84 11.40 34.63
C SER A 65 -6.93 12.32 35.46
N ASP A 66 -5.73 12.64 34.96
CA ASP A 66 -4.83 13.58 35.63
C ASP A 66 -5.30 15.03 35.48
N ALA A 67 -4.95 15.85 36.48
CA ALA A 67 -5.41 17.24 36.55
C ALA A 67 -4.89 18.13 35.40
N ASN A 68 -3.77 17.77 34.75
CA ASN A 68 -3.22 18.55 33.64
C ASN A 68 -3.96 18.25 32.34
N ALA A 69 -4.22 16.97 32.01
CA ALA A 69 -5.04 16.59 30.86
C ALA A 69 -6.43 17.25 30.92
N LEU A 70 -7.14 17.13 32.05
CA LEU A 70 -8.46 17.74 32.26
C LEU A 70 -8.44 19.27 32.14
N LYS A 71 -7.37 19.93 32.62
CA LYS A 71 -7.16 21.38 32.49
C LYS A 71 -6.91 21.80 31.05
N TRP A 72 -6.04 21.09 30.33
CA TRP A 72 -5.70 21.42 28.94
C TRP A 72 -6.88 21.17 27.99
N ASP A 73 -7.65 20.11 28.22
CA ASP A 73 -8.90 19.84 27.51
C ASP A 73 -9.94 20.93 27.74
N ARG A 74 -10.20 21.37 28.99
CA ARG A 74 -11.17 22.45 29.25
C ARG A 74 -10.79 23.75 28.53
N LEU A 75 -9.50 24.09 28.49
CA LEU A 75 -8.99 25.26 27.77
C LEU A 75 -9.09 25.10 26.24
N GLY A 76 -8.82 23.91 25.71
CA GLY A 76 -8.90 23.64 24.27
C GLY A 76 -10.32 23.49 23.75
N TYR A 77 -11.23 22.88 24.53
CA TYR A 77 -12.68 22.90 24.27
C TYR A 77 -13.16 24.35 24.17
N SER A 78 -12.90 25.17 25.20
CA SER A 78 -13.27 26.60 25.20
C SER A 78 -12.75 27.37 23.97
N HIS A 79 -11.51 27.10 23.53
CA HIS A 79 -10.96 27.68 22.30
C HIS A 79 -11.68 27.19 21.03
N LEU A 80 -11.87 25.87 20.86
CA LEU A 80 -12.54 25.30 19.70
C LEU A 80 -14.02 25.72 19.62
N THR A 81 -14.70 25.80 20.77
CA THR A 81 -16.06 26.35 20.93
C THR A 81 -16.13 27.80 20.50
N LYS A 82 -15.13 28.63 20.83
CA LYS A 82 -15.03 30.01 20.35
C LYS A 82 -14.89 30.05 18.82
N LEU A 83 -13.99 29.26 18.24
CA LEU A 83 -13.80 29.20 16.77
C LEU A 83 -15.08 28.77 16.04
N ALA A 84 -15.78 27.77 16.57
CA ALA A 84 -17.06 27.27 16.04
C ALA A 84 -18.24 28.24 16.21
N SER A 85 -18.18 29.15 17.20
CA SER A 85 -19.16 30.24 17.35
C SER A 85 -18.87 31.43 16.44
N GLU A 86 -17.60 31.82 16.30
CA GLU A 86 -17.24 33.07 15.62
C GLU A 86 -17.03 32.90 14.12
N ARG A 87 -16.33 31.84 13.68
CA ARG A 87 -15.88 31.66 12.28
C ARG A 87 -15.77 30.17 11.88
N PRO A 88 -16.85 29.38 11.94
CA PRO A 88 -16.80 27.95 11.66
C PRO A 88 -16.24 27.63 10.27
N ASP A 89 -16.65 28.37 9.23
CA ASP A 89 -16.22 28.13 7.84
C ASP A 89 -14.75 28.53 7.57
N GLU A 90 -14.24 29.61 8.18
CA GLU A 90 -12.82 30.00 8.03
C GLU A 90 -11.88 29.05 8.79
N THR A 91 -12.30 28.63 9.98
CA THR A 91 -11.49 27.84 10.91
C THR A 91 -11.60 26.33 10.66
N PHE A 92 -12.66 25.92 9.95
CA PHE A 92 -13.10 24.54 9.76
C PHE A 92 -13.29 23.78 11.08
N VAL A 93 -13.87 24.45 12.08
CA VAL A 93 -14.28 23.89 13.38
C VAL A 93 -15.79 24.05 13.52
N HIS A 94 -16.53 22.95 13.65
CA HIS A 94 -17.99 22.95 13.73
C HIS A 94 -18.47 22.26 15.00
N ARG A 95 -19.59 22.74 15.57
CA ARG A 95 -20.37 21.96 16.54
C ARG A 95 -20.98 20.73 15.88
N THR A 96 -21.05 19.62 16.60
CA THR A 96 -21.56 18.35 16.08
C THR A 96 -22.17 17.53 17.23
N PRO A 97 -23.36 16.93 17.08
CA PRO A 97 -23.91 16.01 18.07
C PRO A 97 -22.97 14.81 18.25
N SER A 98 -22.64 14.50 19.51
CA SER A 98 -21.77 13.38 19.88
C SER A 98 -22.54 12.32 20.67
N THR A 99 -22.17 11.06 20.42
CA THR A 99 -22.42 9.94 21.34
C THR A 99 -21.12 9.16 21.51
N GLU A 100 -20.71 8.91 22.74
CA GLU A 100 -19.51 8.13 23.07
C GLU A 100 -19.90 6.97 23.98
N LEU A 101 -19.45 5.77 23.64
CA LEU A 101 -19.82 4.50 24.27
C LEU A 101 -18.56 3.82 24.86
N TRP A 102 -18.66 3.21 26.05
CA TRP A 102 -17.58 2.42 26.66
C TRP A 102 -18.07 1.01 27.04
N ASP A 103 -17.27 -0.01 26.71
CA ASP A 103 -17.50 -1.41 27.13
C ASP A 103 -17.10 -1.65 28.62
N GLU A 104 -16.49 -0.65 29.26
CA GLU A 104 -16.03 -0.65 30.65
C GLU A 104 -16.47 0.62 31.40
N ASN A 105 -16.49 0.56 32.74
CA ASN A 105 -16.96 1.68 33.57
C ASN A 105 -15.92 2.81 33.61
N VAL A 106 -16.34 4.04 33.31
CA VAL A 106 -15.45 5.22 33.33
C VAL A 106 -15.37 5.82 34.75
N PRO A 107 -14.21 6.31 35.23
CA PRO A 107 -14.11 6.92 36.56
C PRO A 107 -15.04 8.13 36.75
N HIS A 108 -15.86 8.08 37.81
CA HIS A 108 -16.89 9.07 38.11
C HIS A 108 -16.36 10.52 38.20
N ASP A 109 -15.19 10.73 38.82
CA ASP A 109 -14.59 12.07 38.93
C ASP A 109 -14.20 12.66 37.58
N LYS A 110 -13.75 11.83 36.63
CA LYS A 110 -13.47 12.24 35.25
C LYS A 110 -14.76 12.66 34.55
N ILE A 111 -15.83 11.85 34.65
CA ILE A 111 -17.15 12.17 34.08
C ILE A 111 -17.67 13.50 34.62
N LYS A 112 -17.62 13.69 35.94
CA LYS A 112 -18.01 14.94 36.60
C LYS A 112 -17.18 16.13 36.09
N ALA A 113 -15.86 16.01 36.07
CA ALA A 113 -14.96 17.08 35.62
C ALA A 113 -15.16 17.49 34.15
N MET A 114 -15.68 16.60 33.30
CA MET A 114 -16.04 16.89 31.89
C MET A 114 -17.44 17.50 31.76
N SER A 115 -18.41 17.03 32.55
CA SER A 115 -19.78 17.58 32.58
C SER A 115 -19.87 19.06 32.96
N GLU A 116 -18.83 19.61 33.59
CA GLU A 116 -18.72 21.04 33.94
C GLU A 116 -18.42 21.97 32.76
N TYR A 117 -18.02 21.46 31.58
CA TYR A 117 -17.63 22.31 30.44
C TYR A 117 -18.09 21.83 29.06
N LEU A 118 -18.58 20.60 28.92
CA LEU A 118 -19.14 20.10 27.66
C LEU A 118 -20.58 20.63 27.47
N GLU A 119 -20.86 21.24 26.32
CA GLU A 119 -22.20 21.67 25.92
C GLU A 119 -23.15 20.46 25.79
N ASP A 120 -24.40 20.61 26.21
CA ASP A 120 -25.48 19.60 26.14
C ASP A 120 -25.17 18.22 26.76
N PHE A 121 -24.25 18.17 27.74
CA PHE A 121 -23.78 16.92 28.33
C PHE A 121 -24.87 16.15 29.09
N ARG A 122 -25.10 14.90 28.67
CA ARG A 122 -25.94 13.91 29.35
C ARG A 122 -25.24 12.55 29.41
N ILE A 123 -25.43 11.82 30.52
CA ILE A 123 -25.17 10.39 30.61
C ILE A 123 -26.41 9.68 30.05
N LEU A 124 -26.24 8.64 29.22
CA LEU A 124 -27.37 7.86 28.73
C LEU A 124 -27.80 6.81 29.77
N PRO A 125 -29.11 6.59 29.97
CA PRO A 125 -29.63 5.58 30.91
C PRO A 125 -29.34 4.16 30.40
N GLU A 126 -29.38 3.17 31.30
CA GLU A 126 -29.00 1.78 30.99
C GLU A 126 -29.91 1.17 29.90
N GLU A 127 -31.17 1.60 29.85
CA GLU A 127 -32.17 1.20 28.86
C GLU A 127 -31.93 1.77 27.44
N GLU A 128 -31.07 2.79 27.30
CA GLU A 128 -30.63 3.34 26.00
C GLU A 128 -29.30 2.71 25.50
N LEU A 129 -28.64 1.85 26.30
CA LEU A 129 -27.32 1.32 25.96
C LEU A 129 -27.38 0.16 24.94
N PRO A 130 -26.55 0.18 23.88
CA PRO A 130 -26.35 -0.98 23.01
C PRO A 130 -25.72 -2.16 23.76
N GLU A 131 -25.92 -3.38 23.26
CA GLU A 131 -25.34 -4.57 23.87
C GLU A 131 -23.81 -4.46 24.08
N GLN A 132 -23.37 -4.94 25.25
CA GLN A 132 -21.98 -4.94 25.73
C GLN A 132 -21.39 -3.55 26.04
N VAL A 133 -22.16 -2.46 25.91
CA VAL A 133 -21.82 -1.13 26.44
C VAL A 133 -22.24 -1.05 27.91
N LYS A 134 -21.39 -0.50 28.78
CA LYS A 134 -21.68 -0.31 30.22
C LYS A 134 -21.86 1.15 30.63
N PHE A 135 -21.36 2.07 29.82
CA PHE A 135 -21.45 3.49 30.08
C PHE A 135 -21.47 4.25 28.75
N ALA A 136 -22.27 5.31 28.67
CA ALA A 136 -22.31 6.19 27.51
C ALA A 136 -22.64 7.63 27.89
N VAL A 137 -22.13 8.56 27.09
CA VAL A 137 -22.52 9.98 27.16
C VAL A 137 -22.92 10.48 25.78
N SER A 138 -23.73 11.54 25.77
CA SER A 138 -24.04 12.32 24.59
C SER A 138 -23.90 13.80 24.93
N PHE A 139 -23.31 14.58 24.03
CA PHE A 139 -22.95 15.99 24.23
C PHE A 139 -22.71 16.68 22.88
N THR A 140 -22.67 18.01 22.85
CA THR A 140 -22.25 18.76 21.67
C THR A 140 -20.71 18.82 21.63
N THR A 141 -20.11 18.09 20.68
CA THR A 141 -18.67 18.10 20.44
C THR A 141 -18.28 19.10 19.35
N LEU A 142 -16.97 19.31 19.17
CA LEU A 142 -16.39 20.08 18.09
C LEU A 142 -15.68 19.13 17.11
N THR A 143 -16.09 19.10 15.85
CA THR A 143 -15.36 18.42 14.76
C THR A 143 -14.48 19.41 14.00
N ILE A 144 -13.35 18.92 13.48
CA ILE A 144 -12.29 19.74 12.89
C ILE A 144 -11.80 19.09 11.60
N ASN A 145 -11.72 19.87 10.52
CA ASN A 145 -11.04 19.46 9.29
C ASN A 145 -9.53 19.69 9.43
N ALA A 146 -8.82 18.73 10.03
CA ALA A 146 -7.42 18.86 10.41
C ALA A 146 -6.51 19.47 9.31
N PRO A 147 -6.49 18.99 8.04
CA PRO A 147 -5.69 19.62 6.98
C PRO A 147 -6.01 21.10 6.74
N ASN A 148 -7.29 21.46 6.67
CA ASN A 148 -7.70 22.84 6.38
C ASN A 148 -7.50 23.76 7.58
N HIS A 149 -7.76 23.28 8.80
CA HIS A 149 -7.51 24.01 10.05
C HIS A 149 -6.01 24.33 10.23
N LEU A 150 -5.12 23.38 9.91
CA LEU A 150 -3.67 23.63 9.89
C LEU A 150 -3.29 24.72 8.87
N GLN A 151 -3.93 24.75 7.69
CA GLN A 151 -3.72 25.81 6.70
C GLN A 151 -4.28 27.16 7.17
N TYR A 152 -5.45 27.19 7.82
CA TYR A 152 -6.01 28.39 8.45
C TYR A 152 -5.00 28.99 9.45
N LEU A 153 -4.49 28.17 10.38
CA LEU A 153 -3.47 28.58 11.35
C LEU A 153 -2.19 29.08 10.64
N TYR A 154 -1.71 28.39 9.60
CA TYR A 154 -0.53 28.81 8.84
C TYR A 154 -0.67 30.21 8.21
N HIS A 155 -1.82 30.49 7.58
CA HIS A 155 -2.10 31.80 6.99
C HIS A 155 -2.31 32.86 8.08
N ARG A 156 -3.02 32.53 9.16
CA ARG A 156 -3.27 33.45 10.28
C ARG A 156 -1.99 33.85 11.00
N LEU A 157 -1.08 32.90 11.24
CA LEU A 157 0.23 33.17 11.85
C LEU A 157 1.11 34.07 10.95
N LYS A 158 1.07 33.88 9.63
CA LYS A 158 1.74 34.80 8.69
C LYS A 158 1.15 36.22 8.72
N GLN A 159 -0.15 36.39 8.97
CA GLN A 159 -0.75 37.72 9.15
C GLN A 159 -0.22 38.43 10.41
N TYR A 160 0.12 37.68 11.47
CA TYR A 160 0.82 38.20 12.65
C TYR A 160 2.33 38.43 12.43
N GLY A 161 2.87 38.14 11.24
CA GLY A 161 4.30 38.29 10.93
C GLY A 161 5.18 37.08 11.24
N VAL A 162 4.60 35.94 11.66
CA VAL A 162 5.36 34.72 12.00
C VAL A 162 6.07 34.16 10.76
N GLN A 163 7.38 33.97 10.89
CA GLN A 163 8.22 33.40 9.84
C GLN A 163 8.18 31.86 9.88
N PHE A 164 8.29 31.21 8.71
CA PHE A 164 8.26 29.75 8.57
C PHE A 164 9.43 29.25 7.72
N LEU A 165 10.41 28.63 8.37
CA LEU A 165 11.61 28.09 7.75
C LEU A 165 11.50 26.57 7.56
N ARG A 166 11.38 26.14 6.30
CA ARG A 166 11.38 24.72 5.95
C ARG A 166 12.79 24.13 6.08
N GLN A 167 13.06 23.46 7.19
CA GLN A 167 14.36 22.84 7.48
C GLN A 167 14.23 21.66 8.45
N LYS A 168 14.87 20.54 8.12
CA LYS A 168 15.16 19.45 9.06
C LYS A 168 16.42 19.81 9.85
N ILE A 169 16.34 19.85 11.19
CA ILE A 169 17.49 20.17 12.05
C ILE A 169 18.21 18.89 12.51
N PRO A 170 19.56 18.89 12.63
CA PRO A 170 20.33 17.70 13.03
C PRO A 170 20.36 17.47 14.55
N SER A 171 20.03 18.49 15.35
CA SER A 171 19.92 18.42 16.82
C SER A 171 19.00 19.55 17.30
N ILE A 172 18.40 19.43 18.48
CA ILE A 172 17.53 20.50 19.01
C ILE A 172 18.30 21.79 19.28
N LEU A 173 19.59 21.69 19.65
CA LEU A 173 20.49 22.84 19.85
C LEU A 173 20.68 23.68 18.58
N SER A 174 20.44 23.10 17.39
CA SER A 174 20.50 23.82 16.11
C SER A 174 19.42 24.91 15.99
N ALA A 175 18.38 24.89 16.83
CA ALA A 175 17.38 25.97 16.91
C ALA A 175 17.97 27.29 17.47
N PHE A 176 19.09 27.22 18.20
CA PHE A 176 19.85 28.38 18.68
C PHE A 176 20.98 28.81 17.72
N ALA A 177 20.88 28.48 16.42
CA ALA A 177 21.89 28.85 15.42
C ALA A 177 22.00 30.37 15.21
N SER A 178 20.96 31.15 15.49
CA SER A 178 21.07 32.60 15.61
C SER A 178 21.45 33.02 17.03
N PRO A 179 22.43 33.92 17.23
CA PRO A 179 22.76 34.45 18.56
C PRO A 179 21.62 35.29 19.18
N THR A 180 20.64 35.73 18.37
CA THR A 180 19.45 36.45 18.84
C THR A 180 18.46 35.52 19.56
N THR A 181 18.32 34.26 19.14
CA THR A 181 17.35 33.31 19.69
C THR A 181 17.60 33.11 21.19
N LYS A 182 16.63 33.47 22.04
CA LYS A 182 16.70 33.31 23.50
C LYS A 182 15.90 32.11 24.00
N VAL A 183 14.73 31.90 23.38
CA VAL A 183 13.77 30.86 23.75
C VAL A 183 13.52 29.92 22.57
N VAL A 184 13.54 28.60 22.82
CA VAL A 184 13.14 27.57 21.86
C VAL A 184 11.96 26.78 22.41
N PHE A 185 10.85 26.72 21.67
CA PHE A 185 9.75 25.79 21.94
C PHE A 185 9.94 24.51 21.12
N ASN A 186 9.99 23.37 21.79
CA ASN A 186 10.26 22.06 21.20
C ASN A 186 8.95 21.27 21.05
N CYS A 187 8.38 21.30 19.84
CA CYS A 187 7.07 20.76 19.48
C CYS A 187 7.16 19.59 18.46
N ILE A 188 8.26 18.84 18.49
CA ILE A 188 8.67 17.90 17.43
C ILE A 188 7.93 16.54 17.39
N GLY A 189 6.97 16.31 18.28
CA GLY A 189 6.18 15.07 18.31
C GLY A 189 7.03 13.79 18.42
N ASN A 190 6.83 12.83 17.51
CA ASN A 190 7.53 11.54 17.50
C ASN A 190 9.06 11.66 17.44
N ALA A 191 9.59 12.73 16.84
CA ALA A 191 11.04 12.93 16.74
C ALA A 191 11.71 13.17 18.12
N ALA A 192 10.94 13.45 19.18
CA ALA A 192 11.49 13.59 20.53
C ALA A 192 12.20 12.33 21.03
N LYS A 193 11.85 11.15 20.50
CA LYS A 193 12.52 9.88 20.83
C LYS A 193 13.98 9.81 20.31
N THR A 194 14.31 10.52 19.23
CA THR A 194 15.54 10.29 18.46
C THR A 194 16.30 11.54 18.02
N LEU A 195 15.74 12.74 18.19
CA LEU A 195 16.44 13.98 17.85
C LEU A 195 17.54 14.26 18.90
N PRO A 196 18.82 14.41 18.49
CA PRO A 196 19.92 14.64 19.43
C PRO A 196 19.71 15.86 20.33
N GLY A 197 19.93 15.67 21.63
CA GLY A 197 19.64 16.65 22.68
C GLY A 197 18.18 16.65 23.17
N VAL A 198 17.38 15.66 22.77
CA VAL A 198 16.04 15.41 23.35
C VAL A 198 15.94 13.96 23.81
N GLU A 199 16.09 13.01 22.87
CA GLU A 199 16.28 11.57 23.12
C GLU A 199 15.36 10.96 24.21
N ASP A 200 14.11 11.43 24.28
CA ASP A 200 13.14 11.07 25.32
C ASP A 200 12.60 9.66 25.07
N ALA A 201 13.24 8.69 25.73
CA ALA A 201 12.93 7.27 25.63
C ALA A 201 11.48 6.90 26.02
N LYS A 202 10.76 7.78 26.74
CA LYS A 202 9.33 7.58 27.05
C LYS A 202 8.42 7.83 25.85
N CYS A 203 8.93 8.42 24.76
CA CYS A 203 8.17 8.66 23.53
C CYS A 203 8.08 7.42 22.65
N TYR A 204 6.90 7.17 22.08
CA TYR A 204 6.65 6.08 21.14
C TYR A 204 5.53 6.44 20.16
N PRO A 205 5.61 5.98 18.90
CA PRO A 205 4.47 6.09 18.00
C PRO A 205 3.35 5.17 18.46
N THR A 206 2.10 5.63 18.38
CA THR A 206 0.92 4.75 18.34
C THR A 206 0.31 4.83 16.95
N ARG A 207 0.52 3.79 16.13
CA ARG A 207 -0.06 3.71 14.77
C ARG A 207 -1.58 3.66 14.87
N GLY A 208 -2.23 4.42 13.99
CA GLY A 208 -3.67 4.32 13.74
C GLY A 208 -3.97 4.44 12.27
N GLN A 209 -4.50 3.34 11.70
CA GLN A 209 -5.13 3.37 10.39
C GLN A 209 -6.55 3.95 10.48
N VAL A 210 -6.91 4.73 9.47
CA VAL A 210 -8.26 5.26 9.24
C VAL A 210 -8.62 5.18 7.76
N VAL A 211 -9.93 5.22 7.48
CA VAL A 211 -10.50 5.27 6.13
C VAL A 211 -11.23 6.60 5.97
N LEU A 212 -10.86 7.38 4.96
CA LEU A 212 -11.59 8.57 4.54
C LEU A 212 -12.63 8.16 3.50
N VAL A 213 -13.89 8.43 3.78
CA VAL A 213 -15.01 8.15 2.87
C VAL A 213 -15.79 9.42 2.52
N ARG A 214 -16.53 9.39 1.42
CA ARG A 214 -17.62 10.34 1.14
C ARG A 214 -18.94 9.73 1.63
N ALA A 215 -19.55 10.36 2.63
CA ALA A 215 -20.81 9.93 3.24
C ALA A 215 -21.60 11.16 3.76
N PRO A 216 -22.18 11.99 2.88
CA PRO A 216 -22.79 13.28 3.22
C PRO A 216 -24.02 13.19 4.13
N GLN A 217 -24.57 11.98 4.34
CA GLN A 217 -25.71 11.75 5.24
C GLN A 217 -25.28 11.67 6.71
N VAL A 218 -23.99 11.42 7.00
CA VAL A 218 -23.47 11.36 8.36
C VAL A 218 -23.33 12.78 8.92
N GLN A 219 -24.10 13.09 9.95
CA GLN A 219 -24.07 14.37 10.66
C GLN A 219 -23.72 14.21 12.15
N SER A 220 -23.65 12.97 12.65
CA SER A 220 -23.27 12.65 14.03
C SER A 220 -21.80 12.23 14.17
N ASN A 221 -21.20 12.58 15.32
CA ASN A 221 -19.93 12.04 15.79
C ASN A 221 -20.22 10.85 16.73
N VAL A 222 -19.68 9.66 16.43
CA VAL A 222 -19.95 8.45 17.24
C VAL A 222 -18.67 7.70 17.56
N MET A 223 -18.33 7.60 18.86
CA MET A 223 -17.21 6.78 19.36
C MET A 223 -17.72 5.51 20.07
N ARG A 224 -16.97 4.41 19.97
CA ARG A 224 -17.03 3.26 20.88
C ARG A 224 -15.63 2.83 21.30
N HIS A 225 -15.39 2.95 22.60
CA HIS A 225 -14.15 2.64 23.29
C HIS A 225 -14.26 1.24 23.93
N GLY A 226 -13.62 0.27 23.30
CA GLY A 226 -13.44 -1.06 23.86
C GLY A 226 -12.10 -1.19 24.59
N LYS A 227 -11.96 -2.24 25.38
CA LYS A 227 -10.76 -2.53 26.17
C LYS A 227 -9.45 -2.50 25.34
N ASP A 228 -9.48 -3.13 24.16
CA ASP A 228 -8.32 -3.32 23.28
C ASP A 228 -8.58 -2.78 21.84
N TYR A 229 -9.68 -2.04 21.62
CA TYR A 229 -10.05 -1.54 20.29
C TYR A 229 -10.79 -0.19 20.35
N GLU A 230 -10.64 0.60 19.28
CA GLU A 230 -11.31 1.88 19.10
C GLU A 230 -12.15 1.87 17.82
N THR A 231 -13.42 2.24 17.91
CA THR A 231 -14.29 2.44 16.73
C THR A 231 -14.82 3.87 16.72
N TYR A 232 -14.69 4.58 15.60
CA TYR A 232 -15.14 5.96 15.51
C TYR A 232 -15.60 6.38 14.11
N VAL A 233 -16.61 7.24 14.11
CA VAL A 233 -17.17 7.93 12.95
C VAL A 233 -17.10 9.43 13.24
N ILE A 234 -16.32 10.17 12.45
CA ILE A 234 -16.07 11.61 12.62
C ILE A 234 -16.40 12.32 11.30
N PRO A 235 -17.52 13.05 11.18
CA PRO A 235 -17.81 13.88 10.02
C PRO A 235 -16.80 15.04 9.95
N ARG A 236 -16.35 15.39 8.75
CA ARG A 236 -15.29 16.38 8.54
C ARG A 236 -15.89 17.69 7.98
N PRO A 237 -15.86 18.81 8.72
CA PRO A 237 -16.49 20.06 8.27
C PRO A 237 -15.85 20.65 7.01
N GLY A 238 -16.62 21.43 6.25
CA GLY A 238 -16.16 22.12 5.03
C GLY A 238 -15.49 21.20 4.00
N SER A 239 -15.97 19.96 3.85
CA SER A 239 -15.32 18.91 3.03
C SER A 239 -16.21 18.20 2.02
N ASP A 240 -17.40 18.75 1.70
CA ASP A 240 -18.37 18.14 0.76
C ASP A 240 -18.80 16.72 1.17
N GLY A 241 -19.08 16.56 2.47
CA GLY A 241 -19.63 15.33 3.05
C GLY A 241 -18.62 14.21 3.29
N ASN A 242 -17.34 14.52 3.50
CA ASN A 242 -16.36 13.48 3.85
C ASN A 242 -16.40 13.15 5.35
N VAL A 243 -16.10 11.89 5.66
CA VAL A 243 -16.14 11.32 7.01
C VAL A 243 -14.86 10.50 7.23
N ILE A 244 -14.30 10.58 8.44
CA ILE A 244 -13.21 9.72 8.88
C ILE A 244 -13.80 8.56 9.67
N LEU A 245 -13.54 7.35 9.18
CA LEU A 245 -13.86 6.08 9.82
C LEU A 245 -12.60 5.51 10.45
N GLY A 246 -12.71 4.98 11.67
CA GLY A 246 -11.59 4.32 12.33
C GLY A 246 -12.00 3.38 13.46
N GLY A 247 -11.04 2.82 14.18
CA GLY A 247 -9.61 2.90 13.88
C GLY A 247 -8.80 1.79 14.56
N TYR A 248 -7.50 2.04 14.69
CA TYR A 248 -6.55 1.23 15.45
C TYR A 248 -5.68 2.11 16.39
N MET A 249 -5.13 1.48 17.43
CA MET A 249 -4.34 2.09 18.52
C MET A 249 -3.09 1.24 18.85
N GLN A 250 -2.26 0.93 17.85
CA GLN A 250 -1.12 0.02 18.05
C GLN A 250 0.06 0.75 18.70
N LYS A 251 0.20 0.63 20.03
CA LYS A 251 1.34 1.15 20.81
C LYS A 251 2.67 0.59 20.28
N GLY A 252 3.65 1.47 20.08
CA GLY A 252 5.01 1.13 19.69
C GLY A 252 5.22 0.91 18.19
N VAL A 253 4.15 0.67 17.42
CA VAL A 253 4.22 0.43 15.97
C VAL A 253 4.51 1.73 15.22
N GLY A 254 5.61 1.73 14.46
CA GLY A 254 6.15 2.90 13.76
C GLY A 254 6.16 2.79 12.24
N ASP A 255 5.19 2.06 11.65
CA ASP A 255 5.12 1.87 10.19
C ASP A 255 3.87 2.46 9.52
N GLY A 256 4.06 2.95 8.29
CA GLY A 256 3.03 3.64 7.53
C GLY A 256 2.22 2.74 6.61
N ALA A 257 2.23 1.43 6.81
CA ALA A 257 1.44 0.52 5.99
C ALA A 257 -0.04 0.89 6.10
N THR A 258 -0.79 0.55 5.05
CA THR A 258 -2.22 0.34 5.18
C THR A 258 -2.52 -1.13 4.90
N TYR A 259 -3.22 -1.78 5.82
CA TYR A 259 -3.57 -3.20 5.74
C TYR A 259 -5.03 -3.35 5.34
N SER A 260 -5.33 -4.23 4.39
CA SER A 260 -6.70 -4.40 3.88
C SER A 260 -7.64 -4.92 4.97
N TYR A 261 -7.20 -5.91 5.77
CA TYR A 261 -7.99 -6.45 6.88
C TYR A 261 -8.32 -5.40 7.96
N GLU A 262 -7.53 -4.34 8.10
CA GLU A 262 -7.84 -3.22 8.97
C GLU A 262 -8.85 -2.27 8.33
N THR A 263 -8.74 -2.01 7.02
CA THR A 263 -9.75 -1.25 6.24
C THR A 263 -11.10 -1.95 6.33
N GLU A 264 -11.14 -3.25 6.02
CA GLU A 264 -12.32 -4.11 6.08
C GLU A 264 -12.92 -4.09 7.48
N SER A 265 -12.11 -4.27 8.54
CA SER A 265 -12.57 -4.20 9.93
C SER A 265 -13.08 -2.81 10.35
N ILE A 266 -12.46 -1.73 9.87
CA ILE A 266 -12.90 -0.35 10.16
C ILE A 266 -14.28 -0.11 9.52
N MET A 267 -14.44 -0.44 8.23
CA MET A 267 -15.71 -0.29 7.51
C MET A 267 -16.82 -1.10 8.19
N ASP A 268 -16.56 -2.37 8.47
CA ASP A 268 -17.47 -3.30 9.14
C ASP A 268 -17.91 -2.82 10.54
N ARG A 269 -16.96 -2.42 11.41
CA ARG A 269 -17.26 -1.92 12.75
C ARG A 269 -17.98 -0.58 12.75
N THR A 270 -17.58 0.36 11.87
CA THR A 270 -18.22 1.69 11.82
C THR A 270 -19.63 1.65 11.23
N LYS A 271 -19.89 0.75 10.28
CA LYS A 271 -21.23 0.50 9.71
C LYS A 271 -22.18 -0.23 10.68
N ARG A 272 -21.65 -0.99 11.64
CA ARG A 272 -22.42 -1.41 12.82
C ARG A 272 -22.68 -0.26 13.79
N LEU A 273 -21.66 0.56 14.09
CA LEU A 273 -21.71 1.62 15.10
C LEU A 273 -22.66 2.77 14.75
N SER A 274 -22.58 3.32 13.54
CA SER A 274 -23.42 4.43 13.09
C SER A 274 -24.59 3.95 12.25
N SER A 275 -25.81 4.32 12.64
CA SER A 275 -27.03 4.13 11.83
C SER A 275 -26.96 4.93 10.52
N GLU A 276 -26.40 6.15 10.54
CA GLU A 276 -26.24 7.00 9.34
C GLU A 276 -25.34 6.36 8.28
N LEU A 277 -24.39 5.50 8.67
CA LEU A 277 -23.57 4.71 7.76
C LEU A 277 -24.20 3.38 7.34
N ARG A 278 -25.08 2.82 8.17
CA ARG A 278 -25.65 1.48 7.96
C ARG A 278 -26.51 1.41 6.71
N GLU A 279 -27.29 2.45 6.47
CA GLU A 279 -28.26 2.56 5.37
C GLU A 279 -27.64 2.94 4.01
N MET A 280 -26.30 2.98 3.89
CA MET A 280 -25.62 3.36 2.65
C MET A 280 -24.31 2.60 2.40
N GLU A 281 -23.80 2.64 1.16
CA GLU A 281 -22.42 2.27 0.84
C GLU A 281 -21.55 3.53 0.72
N PRO A 282 -20.68 3.84 1.71
CA PRO A 282 -19.86 5.04 1.67
C PRO A 282 -18.64 4.87 0.75
N GLN A 283 -18.44 5.83 -0.16
CA GLN A 283 -17.36 5.77 -1.16
C GLN A 283 -16.00 6.00 -0.49
N ILE A 284 -15.13 4.99 -0.47
CA ILE A 284 -13.74 5.16 0.01
C ILE A 284 -12.97 6.10 -0.92
N LEU A 285 -12.44 7.18 -0.35
CA LEU A 285 -11.59 8.16 -1.02
C LEU A 285 -10.10 7.92 -0.75
N ALA A 286 -9.75 7.56 0.49
CA ALA A 286 -8.38 7.24 0.87
C ALA A 286 -8.33 6.31 2.10
N VAL A 287 -7.20 5.61 2.26
CA VAL A 287 -6.82 4.90 3.49
C VAL A 287 -5.42 5.39 3.86
N PHE A 288 -5.18 5.69 5.13
CA PHE A 288 -3.86 6.12 5.61
C PHE A 288 -3.63 5.72 7.08
N ALA A 289 -2.37 5.62 7.46
CA ALA A 289 -1.95 5.35 8.84
C ALA A 289 -1.10 6.51 9.38
N GLY A 290 -1.50 7.05 10.52
CA GLY A 290 -0.80 8.14 11.23
C GLY A 290 -0.16 7.67 12.53
N PHE A 291 0.95 8.30 12.92
CA PHE A 291 1.63 8.05 14.20
C PHE A 291 1.24 9.06 15.26
N ARG A 292 0.32 8.70 16.15
CA ARG A 292 0.03 9.51 17.35
C ARG A 292 1.33 9.62 18.18
N PRO A 293 1.84 10.83 18.50
CA PRO A 293 3.09 11.01 19.24
C PRO A 293 2.85 10.78 20.74
N SER A 294 2.74 9.52 21.12
CA SER A 294 2.43 9.08 22.48
C SER A 294 3.66 9.14 23.38
N ARG A 295 3.44 9.28 24.69
CA ARG A 295 4.50 9.31 25.69
C ARG A 295 4.05 8.69 27.02
N GLU A 296 4.94 7.95 27.67
CA GLU A 296 4.66 7.36 28.98
C GLU A 296 4.67 8.44 30.07
N GLY A 297 3.62 8.47 30.88
CA GLY A 297 3.33 9.60 31.78
C GLY A 297 2.74 10.83 31.09
N GLY A 298 2.26 10.69 29.85
CA GLY A 298 1.59 11.78 29.12
C GLY A 298 2.54 12.82 28.53
N ALA A 299 1.96 13.93 28.07
CA ALA A 299 2.68 15.01 27.41
C ALA A 299 3.73 15.66 28.32
N ARG A 300 4.91 15.96 27.77
CA ARG A 300 5.94 16.73 28.45
C ARG A 300 5.70 18.21 28.18
N ILE A 301 5.36 18.95 29.23
CA ILE A 301 5.40 20.42 29.25
C ILE A 301 6.35 20.84 30.38
N GLU A 302 7.54 21.30 30.01
CA GLU A 302 8.66 21.49 30.94
C GLU A 302 9.64 22.53 30.39
N ARG A 303 10.14 23.43 31.25
CA ARG A 303 11.15 24.45 30.91
C ARG A 303 12.51 23.99 31.43
N ASP A 304 13.44 23.74 30.53
CA ASP A 304 14.85 23.47 30.84
C ASP A 304 15.72 24.69 30.50
N GLU A 305 16.80 24.87 31.25
CA GLU A 305 17.81 25.92 31.01
C GLU A 305 19.12 25.29 30.53
N LEU A 306 19.74 25.90 29.52
CA LEU A 306 20.95 25.37 28.90
C LEU A 306 21.91 26.49 28.46
N ILE A 307 23.18 26.14 28.27
CA ILE A 307 24.23 27.08 27.87
C ILE A 307 24.59 26.83 26.40
N VAL A 308 24.36 27.84 25.54
CA VAL A 308 24.79 27.81 24.12
C VAL A 308 25.85 28.89 23.91
N ALA A 309 27.01 28.52 23.38
CA ALA A 309 28.11 29.44 23.09
C ALA A 309 28.57 30.33 24.27
N GLY A 310 28.36 29.86 25.52
CA GLY A 310 28.66 30.60 26.76
C GLY A 310 27.48 31.38 27.34
N ASP A 311 26.42 31.56 26.57
CA ASP A 311 25.21 32.32 26.90
C ASP A 311 24.14 31.41 27.53
N LYS A 312 23.43 31.88 28.56
CA LYS A 312 22.21 31.22 29.06
C LYS A 312 21.10 31.29 28.00
N ARG A 313 20.37 30.19 27.84
CA ARG A 313 19.23 30.01 26.91
C ARG A 313 18.15 29.12 27.54
N VAL A 314 16.92 29.27 27.03
CA VAL A 314 15.73 28.56 27.54
C VAL A 314 15.16 27.66 26.46
N ILE A 315 14.85 26.42 26.83
CA ILE A 315 14.04 25.52 26.00
C ILE A 315 12.77 25.13 26.76
N VAL A 316 11.63 25.16 26.07
CA VAL A 316 10.35 24.69 26.58
C VAL A 316 9.91 23.50 25.75
N HIS A 317 9.86 22.33 26.38
CA HIS A 317 9.33 21.12 25.77
C HIS A 317 7.80 21.19 25.74
N ASN A 318 7.19 20.81 24.61
CA ASN A 318 5.75 20.67 24.46
C ASN A 318 5.44 19.58 23.40
N TYR A 319 5.53 18.31 23.82
CA TYR A 319 5.32 17.14 22.95
C TYR A 319 4.75 15.95 23.75
N GLY A 320 4.41 14.84 23.07
CA GLY A 320 3.90 13.63 23.72
C GLY A 320 2.38 13.58 23.88
N ALA A 321 1.64 14.40 23.11
CA ALA A 321 0.18 14.55 23.19
C ALA A 321 -0.65 13.31 22.77
N GLY A 322 -0.03 12.23 22.26
CA GLY A 322 -0.73 11.01 21.86
C GLY A 322 -1.88 11.29 20.88
N GLY A 323 -3.10 10.92 21.25
CA GLY A 323 -4.31 11.19 20.46
C GLY A 323 -4.89 12.59 20.62
N THR A 324 -4.63 13.30 21.72
CA THR A 324 -5.37 14.50 22.13
C THR A 324 -4.79 15.81 21.58
N GLY A 325 -3.82 15.75 20.66
CA GLY A 325 -3.06 16.93 20.20
C GLY A 325 -3.86 18.07 19.57
N PHE A 326 -5.08 17.82 19.08
CA PHE A 326 -6.01 18.89 18.67
C PHE A 326 -6.86 19.40 19.84
N GLN A 327 -7.51 18.52 20.60
CA GLN A 327 -8.39 18.90 21.71
C GLN A 327 -7.66 19.57 22.89
N ALA A 328 -6.50 19.05 23.29
CA ALA A 328 -5.71 19.58 24.40
C ALA A 328 -4.65 20.60 23.95
N GLY A 329 -4.27 20.59 22.66
CA GLY A 329 -3.08 21.28 22.14
C GLY A 329 -3.04 22.79 22.40
N TYR A 330 -4.19 23.46 22.47
CA TYR A 330 -4.25 24.88 22.82
C TYR A 330 -4.04 25.12 24.33
N GLY A 331 -4.64 24.30 25.20
CA GLY A 331 -4.37 24.34 26.63
C GLY A 331 -2.92 23.98 26.98
N MET A 332 -2.34 23.02 26.25
CA MET A 332 -0.91 22.69 26.33
C MET A 332 -0.03 23.88 25.90
N ALA A 333 -0.37 24.55 24.80
CA ALA A 333 0.35 25.75 24.36
C ALA A 333 0.27 26.90 25.38
N MET A 334 -0.90 27.13 25.97
CA MET A 334 -1.10 28.11 27.04
C MET A 334 -0.21 27.83 28.27
N GLU A 335 -0.11 26.56 28.69
CA GLU A 335 0.78 26.19 29.80
C GLU A 335 2.26 26.32 29.43
N ALA A 336 2.66 25.85 28.25
CA ALA A 336 4.04 25.93 27.76
C ALA A 336 4.53 27.39 27.71
N VAL A 337 3.74 28.29 27.12
CA VAL A 337 4.06 29.72 27.04
C VAL A 337 4.07 30.38 28.42
N LYS A 338 3.25 29.92 29.37
CA LYS A 338 3.26 30.40 30.77
C LYS A 338 4.55 30.03 31.53
N THR A 339 5.30 29.03 31.09
CA THR A 339 6.59 28.68 31.76
C THR A 339 7.70 29.71 31.52
N VAL A 340 7.57 30.57 30.52
CA VAL A 340 8.60 31.53 30.11
C VAL A 340 8.42 32.85 30.87
N GLU A 341 9.52 33.41 31.38
CA GLU A 341 9.50 34.63 32.20
C GLU A 341 9.54 35.90 31.33
N ASP A 342 9.04 37.02 31.86
CA ASP A 342 9.08 38.35 31.20
C ASP A 342 10.52 38.87 30.95
N GLY A 343 11.53 38.24 31.56
CA GLY A 343 12.95 38.48 31.29
C GLY A 343 13.54 37.61 30.17
N ASP A 344 12.93 36.47 29.85
CA ASP A 344 13.37 35.56 28.78
C ASP A 344 12.95 36.08 27.39
N ILE A 345 11.80 36.76 27.31
CA ILE A 345 11.27 37.41 26.10
C ILE A 345 11.05 38.90 26.38
N ARG A 346 11.78 39.76 25.66
CA ARG A 346 11.63 41.22 25.79
C ARG A 346 10.33 41.65 25.08
N TYR A 347 9.38 42.17 25.84
CA TYR A 347 8.18 42.82 25.29
C TYR A 347 8.57 43.98 24.36
N PRO A 348 7.94 44.12 23.18
CA PRO A 348 8.00 45.38 22.44
C PRO A 348 7.34 46.48 23.26
N THR A 349 7.95 47.66 23.26
CA THR A 349 7.46 48.81 24.02
C THR A 349 6.20 49.40 23.39
N SER A 350 5.43 50.17 24.17
CA SER A 350 4.20 50.82 23.70
C SER A 350 4.39 51.82 22.57
N ASP A 351 5.64 52.25 22.31
CA ASP A 351 5.99 53.13 21.19
C ASP A 351 6.37 52.35 19.92
N GLU A 352 6.91 51.14 20.04
CA GLU A 352 7.19 50.25 18.89
C GLU A 352 5.90 49.65 18.31
N LEU A 353 4.85 49.50 19.13
CA LEU A 353 3.52 49.03 18.71
C LEU A 353 2.68 50.09 17.98
N ARG A 354 3.14 51.35 17.87
CA ARG A 354 2.37 52.45 17.25
C ARG A 354 2.50 52.56 15.73
N ASP A 355 3.55 51.99 15.14
CA ASP A 355 3.80 52.04 13.68
C ASP A 355 3.09 50.92 12.88
N VAL A 356 2.35 50.02 13.54
CA VAL A 356 1.56 48.96 12.90
C VAL A 356 0.07 49.30 13.03
N GLY A 357 -0.58 49.58 11.90
CA GLY A 357 -1.97 50.04 11.87
C GLY A 357 -2.97 49.03 12.44
N ASP A 358 -3.60 49.41 13.55
CA ASP A 358 -4.69 48.67 14.22
C ASP A 358 -5.95 48.57 13.36
N PRO A 359 -6.72 47.46 13.48
CA PRO A 359 -8.06 47.67 14.01
C PRO A 359 -8.52 46.63 15.07
N CYS A 360 -8.76 47.16 16.27
CA CYS A 360 -9.70 46.70 17.29
C CYS A 360 -9.45 45.33 17.94
N LEU A 361 -8.63 45.33 19.00
CA LEU A 361 -8.73 44.35 20.10
C LEU A 361 -9.06 45.04 21.43
N GLY A 362 -10.26 44.81 21.95
CA GLY A 362 -10.64 45.17 23.32
C GLY A 362 -10.23 44.09 24.32
N ASP A 363 -9.78 44.50 25.51
CA ASP A 363 -9.27 43.62 26.58
C ASP A 363 -10.38 42.71 27.16
N PRO A 364 -10.29 41.36 27.04
CA PRO A 364 -11.36 40.46 27.48
C PRO A 364 -11.40 40.14 28.99
N TRP A 365 -10.38 40.48 29.79
CA TRP A 365 -10.12 39.77 31.06
C TRP A 365 -10.40 40.55 32.35
N ARG A 366 -11.66 40.94 32.58
CA ARG A 366 -12.18 41.31 33.92
C ARG A 366 -13.59 40.75 34.18
N PRO A 367 -13.80 39.93 35.24
CA PRO A 367 -15.13 39.45 35.62
C PRO A 367 -15.84 40.41 36.59
N SER A 368 -17.06 40.87 36.23
CA SER A 368 -18.07 41.40 37.16
C SER A 368 -19.48 41.32 36.50
N PRO A 369 -20.60 41.29 37.26
CA PRO A 369 -21.75 40.47 36.86
C PRO A 369 -23.06 41.21 36.50
N THR A 370 -24.03 40.42 36.02
CA THR A 370 -25.50 40.67 35.89
C THR A 370 -26.00 41.77 34.93
N CYS A 371 -26.79 41.39 33.91
CA CYS A 371 -28.26 41.51 33.89
C CYS A 371 -28.92 41.10 32.55
N TYR A 372 -30.23 40.79 32.58
CA TYR A 372 -31.07 40.45 31.41
C TYR A 372 -31.66 41.70 30.72
N SER A 373 -31.90 41.65 29.39
CA SER A 373 -33.21 41.94 28.75
C SER A 373 -33.19 41.95 27.20
N PHE A 374 -34.29 41.51 26.58
CA PHE A 374 -34.69 41.76 25.17
C PHE A 374 -35.55 43.04 25.09
N PRO A 375 -35.57 43.81 23.97
CA PRO A 375 -36.52 43.58 22.86
C PRO A 375 -36.01 44.12 21.48
N ALA A 376 -36.89 44.53 20.54
CA ALA A 376 -37.60 43.72 19.52
C ALA A 376 -38.28 44.65 18.46
N TYR A 377 -38.70 44.14 17.28
CA TYR A 377 -39.49 44.81 16.20
C TYR A 377 -38.78 46.00 15.47
N SER A 378 -39.11 46.46 14.24
CA SER A 378 -39.76 45.88 13.01
C SER A 378 -39.51 46.80 11.77
N PRO A 379 -39.87 46.41 10.51
CA PRO A 379 -39.24 46.97 9.28
C PRO A 379 -40.11 47.74 8.24
N ALA A 380 -39.42 48.33 7.23
CA ALA A 380 -39.88 48.73 5.87
C ALA A 380 -40.86 49.95 5.74
N PRO A 381 -41.24 50.45 4.53
CA PRO A 381 -40.81 50.22 3.12
C PRO A 381 -40.44 51.59 2.41
N PRO A 382 -40.61 51.89 1.08
CA PRO A 382 -40.85 51.08 -0.15
C PRO A 382 -40.01 51.44 -1.44
N ALA A 383 -39.91 50.46 -2.37
CA ALA A 383 -40.12 50.44 -3.86
C ALA A 383 -39.71 51.63 -4.81
N TYR A 384 -39.56 51.51 -6.16
CA TYR A 384 -40.22 50.65 -7.19
C TYR A 384 -39.44 50.52 -8.55
N LEU A 385 -39.62 49.36 -9.24
CA LEU A 385 -39.76 49.08 -10.71
C LEU A 385 -38.69 49.56 -11.75
N GLU A 386 -38.63 49.09 -13.02
CA GLU A 386 -39.38 48.09 -13.86
C GLU A 386 -38.38 47.01 -14.40
N VAL A 387 -38.70 45.71 -14.54
CA VAL A 387 -39.57 45.04 -15.55
C VAL A 387 -39.01 45.20 -16.99
N SER A 388 -38.81 44.18 -17.84
CA SER A 388 -39.38 42.81 -17.99
C SER A 388 -38.25 41.76 -18.30
N LEU A 389 -38.43 40.48 -18.72
CA LEU A 389 -39.57 39.72 -19.28
C LEU A 389 -39.51 38.19 -18.94
N LEU A 390 -40.41 37.43 -19.58
CA LEU A 390 -40.87 36.05 -19.42
C LEU A 390 -39.97 34.99 -20.13
N SER A 391 -39.70 33.77 -19.59
CA SER A 391 -40.58 32.58 -19.35
C SER A 391 -40.85 31.75 -20.63
N GLN A 392 -41.11 30.43 -20.64
CA GLN A 392 -41.60 29.43 -19.66
C GLN A 392 -41.06 28.03 -20.11
N ILE A 393 -41.17 26.88 -19.42
CA ILE A 393 -41.19 26.40 -18.03
C ILE A 393 -41.58 24.90 -18.10
N ARG A 394 -40.94 24.00 -17.31
CA ARG A 394 -41.49 22.68 -16.85
C ARG A 394 -41.77 21.58 -17.92
N ASN A 395 -41.89 20.28 -17.59
CA ASN A 395 -41.76 19.61 -16.28
C ASN A 395 -41.42 18.11 -16.31
N ARG A 396 -40.98 17.64 -15.13
CA ARG A 396 -41.30 16.35 -14.47
C ARG A 396 -40.77 15.01 -15.00
N ASN A 397 -40.05 14.36 -14.09
CA ASN A 397 -40.21 12.97 -13.64
C ASN A 397 -39.77 11.86 -14.60
N SER A 398 -39.37 10.67 -14.14
CA SER A 398 -38.84 10.15 -12.85
C SER A 398 -38.59 8.64 -13.10
N LYS A 399 -38.06 7.90 -12.12
CA LYS A 399 -37.68 6.46 -12.19
C LYS A 399 -36.41 6.21 -13.01
N HIS A 400 -35.60 5.20 -12.71
CA HIS A 400 -35.45 4.41 -11.47
C HIS A 400 -34.05 3.78 -11.43
N HIS A 401 -33.66 3.29 -10.24
CA HIS A 401 -32.53 2.40 -9.98
C HIS A 401 -31.13 3.01 -10.18
N ASN A 402 -30.15 2.69 -9.32
CA ASN A 402 -29.56 1.38 -9.01
C ASN A 402 -28.90 0.76 -10.27
N THR A 403 -27.63 0.34 -10.25
CA THR A 403 -26.69 0.22 -9.12
C THR A 403 -25.24 0.30 -9.60
N ASP A 404 -24.29 0.40 -8.65
CA ASP A 404 -22.96 -0.23 -8.69
C ASP A 404 -21.88 0.22 -9.71
N ILE A 405 -20.57 -0.01 -9.47
CA ILE A 405 -19.77 0.08 -8.22
C ILE A 405 -18.27 0.15 -8.59
N THR A 406 -17.39 0.43 -7.63
CA THR A 406 -15.90 0.32 -7.70
C THR A 406 -15.13 1.09 -8.79
N THR A 407 -14.70 2.28 -8.38
CA THR A 407 -13.28 2.70 -8.32
C THR A 407 -12.16 1.72 -8.76
N MET A 408 -11.39 2.15 -9.80
CA MET A 408 -10.01 2.73 -9.67
C MET A 408 -8.77 1.80 -9.39
N LEU A 409 -7.56 2.38 -9.56
CA LEU A 409 -6.21 1.98 -9.02
C LEU A 409 -5.36 0.93 -9.81
N LYS A 410 -4.00 0.94 -9.89
CA LYS A 410 -2.91 1.97 -9.69
C LYS A 410 -1.48 1.42 -10.02
N GLU A 411 -0.57 2.32 -10.42
CA GLU A 411 0.89 2.43 -10.06
C GLU A 411 1.94 1.31 -10.40
N LYS A 412 3.21 1.52 -9.96
CA LYS A 412 4.48 0.88 -10.41
C LYS A 412 5.17 0.08 -9.30
N ARG A 413 6.12 -0.85 -9.60
CA ARG A 413 6.78 -1.72 -8.59
C ARG A 413 8.24 -2.17 -8.88
N THR A 414 8.96 -2.51 -7.81
CA THR A 414 10.05 -3.51 -7.74
C THR A 414 9.81 -4.47 -6.55
N ASN A 415 10.61 -5.53 -6.40
CA ASN A 415 10.14 -6.81 -5.83
C ASN A 415 10.24 -7.00 -4.28
N SER A 416 10.17 -5.93 -3.48
CA SER A 416 10.33 -5.99 -2.01
C SER A 416 9.07 -6.45 -1.25
N LEU A 417 8.28 -7.37 -1.82
CA LEU A 417 6.90 -7.63 -1.39
C LEU A 417 6.62 -9.05 -0.87
N ALA A 418 7.53 -10.00 -1.04
CA ALA A 418 7.35 -11.39 -0.58
C ALA A 418 7.79 -11.61 0.88
N PHE A 419 8.79 -10.86 1.36
CA PHE A 419 9.29 -10.92 2.74
C PHE A 419 9.38 -9.51 3.33
N SER A 420 9.36 -9.41 4.65
CA SER A 420 9.58 -8.17 5.39
C SER A 420 11.01 -8.09 5.93
N GLN A 421 11.54 -6.87 6.07
CA GLN A 421 12.80 -6.64 6.79
C GLN A 421 12.63 -6.77 8.32
N THR A 422 11.42 -6.55 8.82
CA THR A 422 11.05 -6.74 10.23
C THR A 422 10.18 -7.99 10.41
N ASP A 423 10.12 -8.49 11.63
CA ASP A 423 9.11 -9.42 12.08
C ASP A 423 7.68 -8.87 11.86
N CYS A 424 6.68 -9.75 11.83
CA CYS A 424 5.27 -9.35 11.78
C CYS A 424 4.82 -8.79 13.13
N HIS A 425 3.82 -7.92 13.15
CA HIS A 425 3.36 -7.30 14.40
C HIS A 425 2.89 -8.30 15.46
N SER A 426 2.12 -9.34 15.09
CA SER A 426 1.70 -10.41 16.04
C SER A 426 2.84 -11.35 16.46
N CYS A 427 3.78 -11.64 15.54
CA CYS A 427 4.98 -12.41 15.82
C CYS A 427 5.86 -11.64 16.85
N THR A 428 6.04 -10.33 16.64
CA THR A 428 6.79 -9.40 17.51
C THR A 428 6.13 -9.18 18.88
N SER A 429 4.83 -8.86 18.92
CA SER A 429 4.15 -8.47 20.16
C SER A 429 4.03 -9.63 21.16
N ALA A 430 4.06 -10.86 20.68
CA ALA A 430 4.07 -12.06 21.49
C ALA A 430 5.49 -12.58 21.84
N GLY A 431 6.55 -11.85 21.44
CA GLY A 431 7.94 -12.21 21.71
C GLY A 431 8.44 -13.47 20.99
N ARG A 432 7.90 -13.79 19.81
CA ARG A 432 8.16 -15.03 19.07
C ARG A 432 9.03 -14.78 17.84
N ALA A 433 9.68 -15.84 17.35
CA ALA A 433 10.38 -15.83 16.06
C ALA A 433 9.42 -15.51 14.90
N CYS A 434 9.98 -15.15 13.75
CA CYS A 434 9.20 -14.79 12.57
C CYS A 434 9.99 -15.07 11.28
N ASP A 435 9.41 -15.89 10.42
CA ASP A 435 9.79 -16.18 9.02
C ASP A 435 9.72 -14.96 8.07
N ARG A 436 9.01 -13.90 8.50
CA ARG A 436 8.81 -12.62 7.78
C ARG A 436 8.07 -12.71 6.45
N ARG A 437 7.41 -13.84 6.13
CA ARG A 437 6.67 -14.04 4.87
C ARG A 437 5.46 -13.11 4.79
N ARG A 438 5.36 -12.30 3.72
CA ARG A 438 4.20 -11.45 3.43
C ARG A 438 3.16 -12.26 2.64
N PRO A 439 1.84 -12.10 2.88
CA PRO A 439 1.23 -11.08 3.73
C PRO A 439 1.17 -11.43 5.23
N GLN A 440 1.42 -12.68 5.62
CA GLN A 440 1.28 -13.16 7.00
C GLN A 440 2.41 -14.13 7.39
N CYS A 441 3.05 -13.93 8.56
CA CYS A 441 4.11 -14.84 9.04
C CYS A 441 3.55 -16.25 9.23
N SER A 442 4.22 -17.25 8.64
CA SER A 442 3.96 -18.67 8.81
C SER A 442 3.88 -19.06 10.28
N THR A 443 4.74 -18.45 11.10
CA THR A 443 4.79 -18.67 12.56
C THR A 443 3.49 -18.23 13.26
N CYS A 444 2.76 -17.23 12.75
CA CYS A 444 1.42 -16.90 13.27
C CYS A 444 0.34 -17.81 12.69
N LEU A 445 0.43 -18.15 11.40
CA LEU A 445 -0.49 -19.08 10.73
C LEU A 445 -0.50 -20.46 11.41
N GLY A 446 0.68 -21.07 11.63
CA GLY A 446 0.83 -22.35 12.33
C GLY A 446 0.49 -22.31 13.82
N LEU A 447 0.54 -21.13 14.45
CA LEU A 447 0.06 -20.92 15.83
C LEU A 447 -1.44 -20.54 15.89
N GLY A 448 -2.17 -20.59 14.77
CA GLY A 448 -3.61 -20.29 14.70
C GLY A 448 -3.99 -18.84 15.02
N VAL A 449 -3.00 -17.94 15.21
CA VAL A 449 -3.23 -16.55 15.64
C VAL A 449 -3.18 -15.61 14.45
N LYS A 450 -4.13 -14.66 14.41
CA LYS A 450 -4.23 -13.71 13.30
C LYS A 450 -2.95 -12.89 13.18
N CYS A 451 -2.23 -13.08 12.08
CA CYS A 451 -1.02 -12.35 11.78
C CYS A 451 -1.32 -10.87 11.48
N GLY A 452 -0.75 -9.96 12.27
CA GLY A 452 -0.91 -8.50 12.16
C GLY A 452 -0.11 -7.84 11.04
N GLY A 453 0.31 -8.57 10.01
CA GLY A 453 1.03 -7.99 8.87
C GLY A 453 2.41 -7.39 9.21
N PHE A 454 2.91 -6.53 8.32
CA PHE A 454 4.32 -6.15 8.27
C PHE A 454 4.57 -4.68 7.94
N VAL A 455 5.62 -4.13 8.56
CA VAL A 455 6.11 -2.75 8.41
C VAL A 455 6.21 -2.35 6.93
N THR A 456 5.46 -1.34 6.48
CA THR A 456 5.53 -0.89 5.08
C THR A 456 5.74 0.63 4.98
N PRO A 457 6.77 1.11 4.25
CA PRO A 457 7.05 2.54 4.13
C PRO A 457 6.20 3.21 3.04
N LEU A 458 5.78 4.46 3.28
CA LEU A 458 5.21 5.36 2.27
C LEU A 458 6.22 6.46 1.93
N SER A 459 6.23 6.90 0.67
CA SER A 459 6.93 8.10 0.21
C SER A 459 5.91 9.10 -0.36
N TRP A 460 6.14 10.39 -0.11
CA TRP A 460 5.26 11.49 -0.52
C TRP A 460 6.03 12.46 -1.42
N ASP A 461 5.36 12.99 -2.45
CA ASP A 461 5.90 13.98 -3.40
C ASP A 461 5.08 15.28 -3.28
N ASN A 462 5.77 16.41 -3.13
CA ASN A 462 5.19 17.66 -2.64
C ASN A 462 4.71 18.62 -3.76
N ASN A 463 4.86 18.25 -5.04
CA ASN A 463 4.69 19.19 -6.17
C ASN A 463 3.27 19.24 -6.79
N ARG A 464 2.20 18.99 -6.02
CA ARG A 464 0.81 19.24 -6.45
C ARG A 464 -0.06 19.91 -5.38
N ILE A 465 0.00 21.23 -5.32
CA ILE A 465 -1.10 22.07 -4.83
C ILE A 465 -1.34 23.17 -5.86
N TRP A 466 -2.60 23.34 -6.29
CA TRP A 466 -3.00 24.34 -7.29
C TRP A 466 -3.19 25.72 -6.68
N LEU A 467 -2.55 26.74 -7.23
CA LEU A 467 -3.00 28.15 -7.19
C LEU A 467 -2.70 28.82 -8.54
N GLY A 468 -3.54 29.78 -8.94
CA GLY A 468 -3.52 30.39 -10.27
C GLY A 468 -2.40 31.42 -10.51
N GLN A 469 -1.99 31.54 -11.77
CA GLN A 469 -1.21 32.66 -12.31
C GLN A 469 -2.14 33.82 -12.73
N PRO A 470 -1.65 35.04 -13.14
CA PRO A 470 -0.26 35.44 -13.39
C PRO A 470 0.18 36.82 -12.81
N SER A 471 1.49 37.13 -12.83
CA SER A 471 2.02 38.32 -13.55
C SER A 471 3.55 38.54 -13.51
N GLN A 472 4.07 38.93 -14.68
CA GLN A 472 5.19 39.85 -14.99
C GLN A 472 6.57 39.79 -14.25
N LYS A 473 7.55 39.26 -14.99
CA LYS A 473 8.83 39.92 -15.38
C LYS A 473 9.55 40.88 -14.40
N LYS A 474 10.85 40.60 -14.22
CA LYS A 474 11.91 41.58 -14.58
C LYS A 474 13.14 40.89 -15.16
N ARG A 475 13.84 41.58 -16.07
CA ARG A 475 15.14 41.20 -16.65
C ARG A 475 16.25 42.00 -15.96
N HIS A 476 17.49 41.55 -16.20
CA HIS A 476 18.75 42.28 -16.42
C HIS A 476 19.89 41.69 -15.59
N ILE A 477 21.18 41.76 -15.96
CA ILE A 477 21.92 41.65 -17.24
C ILE A 477 23.38 41.87 -16.81
N TYR A 478 24.31 40.99 -17.22
CA TYR A 478 25.77 41.14 -17.07
C TYR A 478 26.27 41.17 -15.59
N ASP A 479 27.56 40.98 -15.30
CA ASP A 479 28.75 41.02 -16.17
C ASP A 479 29.69 39.81 -16.01
N SER A 480 30.78 39.81 -16.78
CA SER A 480 31.73 38.75 -17.04
C SER A 480 33.17 39.26 -16.96
N ASN A 481 34.14 38.45 -16.49
CA ASN A 481 35.52 38.35 -17.00
C ASN A 481 36.46 37.50 -16.11
N ARG A 482 37.28 36.65 -16.76
CA ARG A 482 38.68 36.23 -16.42
C ARG A 482 38.97 35.50 -15.08
N GLY A 483 39.95 34.58 -15.00
CA GLY A 483 40.76 33.93 -16.07
C GLY A 483 42.12 33.40 -15.58
N ASN A 484 42.56 32.26 -16.14
CA ASN A 484 43.93 31.67 -16.15
C ASN A 484 44.52 31.19 -14.78
N GLU A 485 44.89 29.90 -14.60
CA GLU A 485 46.19 29.23 -14.90
C GLU A 485 47.37 29.65 -13.98
N SER A 486 48.32 28.81 -13.54
CA SER A 486 48.57 27.35 -13.65
C SER A 486 49.59 26.88 -12.55
N PRO A 487 50.53 25.89 -12.70
CA PRO A 487 50.29 24.48 -12.33
C PRO A 487 51.38 23.77 -11.44
N LYS A 488 51.16 22.47 -11.18
CA LYS A 488 52.10 21.39 -10.75
C LYS A 488 52.56 21.30 -9.27
N ALA A 489 52.25 20.15 -8.65
CA ALA A 489 53.21 19.34 -7.89
C ALA A 489 52.77 17.86 -7.77
N SER A 490 53.72 16.93 -7.87
CA SER A 490 53.60 15.49 -7.56
C SER A 490 55.02 14.91 -7.36
N PRO A 491 55.24 13.68 -6.85
CA PRO A 491 54.29 12.69 -6.32
C PRO A 491 54.68 12.17 -4.90
N ARG A 492 53.88 11.27 -4.34
CA ARG A 492 54.36 10.06 -3.62
C ARG A 492 53.21 9.07 -3.36
N ALA A 493 53.45 7.80 -3.63
CA ALA A 493 52.54 6.73 -3.24
C ALA A 493 52.77 6.32 -1.77
N PHE A 494 51.73 5.82 -1.11
CA PHE A 494 51.85 5.10 0.15
C PHE A 494 51.10 3.77 0.11
N ARG A 495 51.58 2.81 0.90
CA ARG A 495 51.26 1.39 0.86
C ARG A 495 50.42 1.04 2.08
N PHE A 496 49.35 0.27 1.90
CA PHE A 496 48.60 -0.27 3.03
C PHE A 496 49.48 -1.21 3.87
N VAL A 497 49.39 -1.07 5.19
CA VAL A 497 49.98 -1.96 6.19
C VAL A 497 48.85 -2.36 7.13
N ASP A 498 48.81 -3.64 7.50
CA ASP A 498 47.74 -4.23 8.29
C ASP A 498 47.73 -3.73 9.75
N ALA A 499 46.55 -3.72 10.37
CA ALA A 499 46.29 -3.14 11.68
C ALA A 499 45.36 -4.03 12.52
N SER A 500 45.87 -5.20 12.91
CA SER A 500 45.13 -6.22 13.65
C SER A 500 44.66 -5.77 15.04
N SER A 501 43.35 -5.94 15.31
CA SER A 501 42.71 -6.16 16.63
C SER A 501 43.01 -5.22 17.83
N ARG A 502 41.94 -4.72 18.47
CA ARG A 502 41.97 -4.32 19.90
C ARG A 502 40.95 -5.12 20.70
N ARG A 503 41.42 -5.87 21.72
CA ARG A 503 40.58 -6.66 22.63
C ARG A 503 40.21 -5.88 23.91
N LYS A 504 39.25 -6.44 24.66
CA LYS A 504 38.57 -5.85 25.83
C LYS A 504 39.54 -5.51 26.99
N ARG A 505 39.22 -4.45 27.76
CA ARG A 505 39.77 -4.19 29.11
C ARG A 505 39.12 -5.14 30.13
N ARG A 506 39.91 -5.69 31.06
CA ARG A 506 39.47 -6.26 32.36
C ARG A 506 40.32 -5.65 33.49
N ARG A 507 39.86 -5.71 34.74
CA ARG A 507 40.57 -5.18 35.92
C ARG A 507 41.57 -6.21 36.51
N ARG A 508 42.49 -5.70 37.34
CA ARG A 508 43.50 -6.40 38.19
C ARG A 508 42.81 -7.35 39.23
N VAL A 509 43.49 -8.27 39.93
CA VAL A 509 44.65 -8.08 40.85
C VAL A 509 45.53 -9.34 41.05
N SER A 510 46.85 -9.11 40.98
CA SER A 510 48.06 -9.69 41.66
C SER A 510 48.28 -11.21 41.95
N PRO A 511 49.54 -11.66 42.19
CA PRO A 511 49.99 -13.06 41.97
C PRO A 511 50.80 -13.68 43.17
N VAL A 512 51.76 -14.57 42.85
CA VAL A 512 52.73 -15.36 43.68
C VAL A 512 52.23 -16.81 43.93
N SER A 513 52.97 -17.91 43.69
CA SER A 513 54.39 -18.17 43.29
C SER A 513 54.55 -19.32 42.25
N SER A 514 55.80 -19.54 41.77
CA SER A 514 56.31 -20.55 40.79
C SER A 514 56.96 -21.78 41.51
N PRO A 515 57.77 -22.71 40.90
CA PRO A 515 58.35 -22.87 39.53
C PRO A 515 58.43 -24.34 38.95
N GLU A 516 59.24 -24.55 37.88
CA GLU A 516 59.83 -25.83 37.33
C GLU A 516 58.87 -26.92 36.75
N GLU A 517 59.19 -27.82 35.78
CA GLU A 517 60.29 -28.10 34.79
C GLU A 517 59.66 -28.97 33.64
N GLU A 518 59.87 -28.77 32.31
CA GLU A 518 60.94 -29.18 31.36
C GLU A 518 60.84 -30.61 30.70
N ILE A 519 61.41 -30.79 29.48
CA ILE A 519 61.88 -32.03 28.78
C ILE A 519 60.99 -32.78 27.71
N CYS A 520 61.32 -32.52 26.41
CA CYS A 520 61.65 -33.42 25.25
C CYS A 520 60.78 -34.59 24.66
N ARG A 521 60.79 -34.64 23.29
CA ARG A 521 60.77 -35.83 22.34
C ARG A 521 59.46 -36.67 22.26
N ALA A 522 58.98 -37.29 21.16
CA ALA A 522 59.49 -37.88 19.88
C ALA A 522 59.85 -39.40 19.98
N SER A 523 59.49 -40.31 19.05
CA SER A 523 58.78 -40.22 17.73
C SER A 523 58.35 -41.61 17.16
N GLU A 524 57.72 -41.62 15.95
CA GLU A 524 57.55 -42.73 14.96
C GLU A 524 56.36 -43.76 15.03
N SER A 525 56.12 -44.35 13.85
CA SER A 525 55.02 -45.17 13.23
C SER A 525 55.20 -46.71 13.35
N PRO A 526 54.50 -47.62 12.59
CA PRO A 526 53.06 -47.84 12.22
C PRO A 526 52.56 -49.35 12.30
N GLU A 527 51.33 -49.63 11.80
CA GLU A 527 50.79 -50.93 11.25
C GLU A 527 50.67 -52.19 12.17
N GLU A 528 49.95 -53.30 11.88
CA GLU A 528 49.00 -53.75 10.81
C GLU A 528 47.51 -53.82 11.36
N ILE A 529 46.50 -54.70 11.12
CA ILE A 529 46.12 -55.94 10.33
C ILE A 529 44.55 -55.92 10.20
N GLY A 530 43.77 -56.55 9.29
CA GLY A 530 43.98 -57.26 8.01
C GLY A 530 42.97 -58.42 7.72
N ILE A 531 42.53 -58.59 6.45
CA ILE A 531 42.06 -59.84 5.75
C ILE A 531 40.56 -60.35 5.83
N ASN A 532 39.95 -60.56 4.63
CA ASN A 532 38.81 -61.46 4.23
C ASN A 532 37.32 -61.21 4.67
N SER A 533 36.25 -61.65 3.96
CA SER A 533 36.00 -62.09 2.54
C SER A 533 34.51 -62.47 2.28
N TYR A 534 34.12 -62.68 0.99
CA TYR A 534 32.92 -63.37 0.42
C TYR A 534 31.72 -62.56 -0.17
N LEU A 535 30.79 -63.27 -0.85
CA LEU A 535 30.13 -62.86 -2.10
C LEU A 535 28.67 -63.35 -2.30
N ALA A 536 27.84 -62.45 -2.84
CA ALA A 536 26.87 -62.63 -3.96
C ALA A 536 25.58 -63.50 -3.85
N HIS A 537 24.66 -63.20 -4.80
CA HIS A 537 23.46 -63.96 -5.25
C HIS A 537 22.21 -63.93 -4.33
N SER A 538 20.95 -64.01 -4.81
CA SER A 538 20.37 -64.12 -6.18
C SER A 538 18.92 -63.56 -6.27
N SER A 539 18.36 -63.47 -7.50
CA SER A 539 16.97 -63.83 -7.95
C SER A 539 15.72 -63.52 -7.09
N ASP A 540 14.51 -63.28 -7.62
CA ASP A 540 13.98 -63.45 -8.99
C ASP A 540 12.75 -62.55 -9.28
N SER A 541 12.18 -62.70 -10.47
CA SER A 541 10.99 -62.03 -11.01
C SER A 541 9.64 -62.67 -10.61
N LEU A 542 8.55 -61.90 -10.73
CA LEU A 542 7.26 -62.37 -11.29
C LEU A 542 6.31 -61.20 -11.62
N LEU A 543 5.17 -61.49 -12.26
CA LEU A 543 4.27 -60.56 -12.97
C LEU A 543 2.77 -60.80 -12.64
N ASP A 544 1.93 -59.97 -13.27
CA ASP A 544 0.52 -60.17 -13.67
C ASP A 544 -0.64 -59.61 -12.79
N ASP A 545 -1.50 -58.84 -13.48
CA ASP A 545 -2.97 -58.61 -13.40
C ASP A 545 -3.67 -58.33 -12.05
N PHE A 546 -4.52 -57.30 -11.93
CA PHE A 546 -5.82 -57.20 -12.63
C PHE A 546 -6.39 -55.76 -12.78
N ASP A 547 -7.42 -55.60 -13.62
CA ASP A 547 -8.09 -54.33 -14.00
C ASP A 547 -9.55 -54.22 -13.39
N PRO A 548 -10.55 -53.44 -13.87
CA PRO A 548 -11.11 -52.29 -13.13
C PRO A 548 -12.62 -52.44 -12.74
N LEU A 549 -13.38 -51.30 -12.74
CA LEU A 549 -14.84 -51.11 -12.50
C LEU A 549 -15.24 -50.96 -11.00
N ASN A 550 -16.27 -50.21 -10.57
CA ASN A 550 -17.14 -49.17 -11.19
C ASN A 550 -17.95 -48.38 -10.10
N PHE A 551 -18.46 -47.18 -10.45
CA PHE A 551 -19.80 -46.56 -10.19
C PHE A 551 -20.62 -47.03 -8.94
N ASP A 552 -21.25 -46.23 -8.06
CA ASP A 552 -21.44 -44.76 -7.81
C ASP A 552 -21.74 -44.58 -6.25
N ASP A 553 -22.40 -43.61 -5.59
CA ASP A 553 -23.17 -42.38 -5.92
C ASP A 553 -23.37 -41.43 -4.68
N CYS A 554 -23.92 -40.21 -4.91
CA CYS A 554 -24.78 -39.32 -4.09
C CYS A 554 -24.47 -38.85 -2.62
N GLU A 555 -24.34 -37.51 -2.51
CA GLU A 555 -25.07 -36.56 -1.62
C GLU A 555 -24.83 -36.32 -0.10
N LEU A 556 -24.98 -35.01 0.21
CA LEU A 556 -25.47 -34.33 1.43
C LEU A 556 -24.55 -33.90 2.59
N LEU A 557 -25.02 -32.84 3.27
CA LEU A 557 -24.55 -32.21 4.50
C LEU A 557 -24.88 -33.13 5.71
N ASP A 558 -24.22 -33.08 6.87
CA ASP A 558 -24.26 -31.90 7.76
C ASP A 558 -23.15 -31.85 8.86
N THR A 559 -23.16 -30.75 9.63
CA THR A 559 -22.17 -30.45 10.68
C THR A 559 -22.23 -31.34 11.93
N VAL A 560 -21.10 -31.53 12.63
CA VAL A 560 -21.00 -31.45 14.11
C VAL A 560 -19.54 -31.32 14.59
N ILE A 561 -19.35 -30.70 15.76
CA ILE A 561 -18.05 -30.40 16.40
C ILE A 561 -17.76 -31.42 17.53
N PRO A 562 -16.50 -31.87 17.68
CA PRO A 562 -15.93 -32.15 19.00
C PRO A 562 -14.94 -31.07 19.49
N ASN A 563 -14.87 -30.91 20.81
CA ASN A 563 -14.12 -29.85 21.52
C ASN A 563 -12.67 -30.30 21.86
N PRO A 564 -11.66 -29.40 21.96
CA PRO A 564 -10.27 -29.80 22.16
C PRO A 564 -9.86 -29.90 23.65
N GLN A 565 -9.22 -31.00 24.01
CA GLN A 565 -8.37 -31.20 25.19
C GLN A 565 -7.47 -32.43 24.94
N GLU A 566 -6.41 -32.60 25.75
CA GLU A 566 -5.26 -33.52 25.52
C GLU A 566 -4.26 -33.03 24.44
N PHE A 567 -2.94 -32.94 24.65
CA PHE A 567 -2.10 -33.12 25.85
C PHE A 567 -0.94 -32.09 25.92
N MET A 568 -0.50 -31.81 27.15
CA MET A 568 0.89 -31.45 27.53
C MET A 568 1.31 -32.40 28.67
N PRO A 569 2.58 -32.51 29.09
CA PRO A 569 3.82 -31.89 28.60
C PRO A 569 4.92 -32.93 28.27
N ASP A 570 6.18 -32.52 28.04
CA ASP A 570 7.25 -32.80 29.03
C ASP A 570 8.55 -31.97 28.83
N TRP A 571 9.43 -32.03 29.84
CA TRP A 571 10.83 -31.56 29.90
C TRP A 571 11.20 -30.10 29.51
N MET A 572 11.05 -29.17 30.47
CA MET A 572 12.06 -28.12 30.69
C MET A 572 13.12 -28.58 31.70
N PRO A 573 14.42 -28.26 31.52
CA PRO A 573 15.39 -28.25 32.62
C PRO A 573 15.28 -26.98 33.48
N THR A 574 15.27 -27.13 34.80
CA THR A 574 15.28 -26.03 35.80
C THR A 574 16.73 -25.60 36.13
N THR A 575 17.04 -24.38 36.59
CA THR A 575 16.99 -23.98 38.02
C THR A 575 17.56 -22.54 38.26
N PHE A 576 16.81 -21.72 39.04
CA PHE A 576 17.17 -20.97 40.29
C PHE A 576 18.43 -20.07 40.48
N PRO A 577 18.53 -19.26 41.57
CA PRO A 577 17.51 -18.76 42.54
C PRO A 577 17.54 -17.23 42.85
N GLY A 578 16.55 -16.72 43.61
CA GLY A 578 16.61 -15.37 44.21
C GLY A 578 15.29 -14.79 44.74
N GLN A 579 15.03 -15.05 46.03
CA GLN A 579 13.98 -14.54 46.95
C GLN A 579 13.93 -13.00 47.10
N GLU A 580 12.92 -12.34 47.71
CA GLU A 580 11.80 -12.74 48.60
C GLU A 580 10.54 -11.84 48.28
N SER A 581 9.38 -11.75 48.96
CA SER A 581 8.88 -12.17 50.29
C SER A 581 7.35 -12.45 50.33
N GLN A 582 6.80 -12.62 51.54
CA GLN A 582 5.37 -12.81 51.90
C GLN A 582 4.79 -11.47 52.47
N ASP A 583 3.53 -11.27 52.87
CA ASP A 583 2.54 -12.02 53.70
C ASP A 583 1.05 -11.72 53.31
N GLN A 584 0.01 -12.07 54.09
CA GLN A 584 -0.61 -13.39 54.36
C GLN A 584 -2.04 -13.19 55.00
N MET A 585 -2.73 -14.26 55.47
CA MET A 585 -4.06 -14.31 56.16
C MET A 585 -5.31 -14.02 55.26
N ILE A 586 -6.40 -14.82 55.15
CA ILE A 586 -7.02 -15.96 55.91
C ILE A 586 -7.61 -15.53 57.28
N LEU A 587 -8.83 -15.78 57.75
CA LEU A 587 -9.91 -16.83 57.66
C LEU A 587 -11.31 -16.15 57.49
N THR A 588 -12.53 -16.72 57.32
CA THR A 588 -13.22 -17.99 56.84
C THR A 588 -14.71 -17.58 56.58
N ALA A 589 -15.83 -18.32 56.50
CA ALA A 589 -16.28 -19.72 56.78
C ALA A 589 -17.59 -20.07 55.97
N GLN A 590 -18.41 -21.03 56.46
CA GLN A 590 -19.72 -21.48 55.93
C GLN A 590 -20.63 -21.95 57.12
N PRO A 591 -21.67 -22.84 57.01
CA PRO A 591 -22.62 -23.20 55.92
C PRO A 591 -24.11 -23.31 56.41
N SER A 592 -25.06 -23.62 55.50
CA SER A 592 -26.29 -24.41 55.79
C SER A 592 -26.93 -24.97 54.50
N SER A 593 -27.92 -25.89 54.61
CA SER A 593 -28.38 -26.78 53.52
C SER A 593 -29.88 -27.17 53.58
N ASN A 594 -30.31 -28.08 52.69
CA ASN A 594 -31.58 -28.87 52.65
C ASN A 594 -32.79 -28.25 51.87
N SER A 595 -33.81 -28.99 51.39
CA SER A 595 -33.89 -30.31 50.69
C SER A 595 -35.37 -30.69 50.34
N ILE A 596 -35.63 -31.23 49.14
CA ILE A 596 -36.66 -32.26 48.76
C ILE A 596 -38.18 -31.98 49.02
N GLY A 597 -39.06 -32.26 48.03
CA GLY A 597 -40.53 -32.39 48.18
C GLY A 597 -41.29 -32.67 46.86
N HIS A 598 -42.44 -33.37 46.88
CA HIS A 598 -43.20 -33.87 45.70
C HIS A 598 -44.76 -33.79 45.90
N ALA A 599 -45.53 -34.14 44.83
CA ALA A 599 -47.01 -34.20 44.67
C ALA A 599 -47.70 -32.84 44.31
N SER A 600 -48.64 -32.68 43.35
CA SER A 600 -49.80 -33.48 42.84
C SER A 600 -50.98 -33.52 43.84
N GLU A 601 -52.28 -33.34 43.51
CA GLU A 601 -53.15 -33.25 42.30
C GLU A 601 -54.27 -32.17 42.54
N ASP A 602 -55.16 -31.69 41.64
CA ASP A 602 -55.35 -31.62 40.15
C ASP A 602 -56.60 -30.72 39.84
N ILE A 603 -57.10 -30.68 38.58
CA ILE A 603 -58.44 -30.25 38.08
C ILE A 603 -58.68 -28.75 37.79
N PHE A 604 -58.52 -28.33 36.52
CA PHE A 604 -59.66 -28.05 35.62
C PHE A 604 -59.23 -27.90 34.13
N THR A 605 -60.12 -28.27 33.21
CA THR A 605 -59.96 -28.20 31.74
C THR A 605 -60.17 -26.77 31.19
N GLN A 606 -59.81 -26.39 29.95
CA GLN A 606 -60.06 -27.10 28.68
C GLN A 606 -59.20 -26.59 27.49
N SER A 607 -59.12 -27.40 26.43
CA SER A 607 -58.65 -27.11 25.06
C SER A 607 -57.14 -27.28 24.74
N LEU A 608 -56.79 -28.47 24.25
CA LEU A 608 -55.59 -28.75 23.45
C LEU A 608 -55.99 -29.61 22.22
N MET A 609 -55.09 -29.75 21.24
CA MET A 609 -55.32 -30.38 19.93
C MET A 609 -55.98 -31.76 19.98
N GLU A 610 -56.98 -31.97 19.12
CA GLU A 610 -57.28 -33.28 18.54
C GLU A 610 -57.99 -33.12 17.18
N LEU A 611 -57.34 -33.57 16.09
CA LEU A 611 -57.93 -34.30 14.97
C LEU A 611 -56.90 -34.52 13.85
N LEU A 612 -56.63 -35.78 13.55
CA LEU A 612 -55.95 -36.26 12.35
C LEU A 612 -56.76 -37.41 11.76
N GLU A 613 -56.65 -37.56 10.43
CA GLU A 613 -57.03 -38.73 9.61
C GLU A 613 -58.52 -39.14 9.47
N THR A 614 -58.90 -39.37 8.20
CA THR A 614 -59.94 -40.33 7.77
C THR A 614 -59.59 -40.79 6.34
N VAL A 615 -60.08 -41.94 5.88
CA VAL A 615 -59.31 -42.85 5.01
C VAL A 615 -59.92 -43.15 3.60
N SER A 616 -59.05 -43.14 2.58
CA SER A 616 -59.05 -43.80 1.24
C SER A 616 -60.28 -43.90 0.32
N THR A 617 -60.08 -43.64 -0.98
CA THR A 617 -60.37 -44.61 -2.10
C THR A 617 -59.76 -44.18 -3.47
N HIS A 618 -59.53 -45.16 -4.36
CA HIS A 618 -59.07 -45.05 -5.77
C HIS A 618 -60.29 -45.15 -6.76
N PRO A 619 -60.20 -45.13 -8.13
CA PRO A 619 -59.04 -45.22 -9.06
C PRO A 619 -59.03 -44.30 -10.33
N PHE A 620 -58.00 -44.49 -11.18
CA PHE A 620 -57.86 -44.26 -12.66
C PHE A 620 -58.95 -43.55 -13.48
N GLU A 621 -58.54 -42.64 -14.40
CA GLU A 621 -58.52 -42.94 -15.87
C GLU A 621 -57.65 -41.96 -16.71
N ASN A 622 -57.41 -42.30 -17.98
CA ASN A 622 -56.59 -41.54 -18.95
C ASN A 622 -57.42 -40.59 -19.81
N HIS A 623 -56.80 -39.54 -20.37
CA HIS A 623 -56.93 -39.25 -21.82
C HIS A 623 -55.78 -38.43 -22.41
N GLN A 624 -55.57 -38.60 -23.71
CA GLN A 624 -54.45 -38.07 -24.51
C GLN A 624 -54.79 -36.71 -25.13
N LEU A 625 -53.77 -35.98 -25.61
CA LEU A 625 -53.86 -35.19 -26.85
C LEU A 625 -52.45 -34.96 -27.45
N GLU A 626 -52.27 -35.31 -28.73
CA GLU A 626 -51.01 -35.17 -29.48
C GLU A 626 -50.94 -33.87 -30.32
N PRO A 627 -49.74 -33.45 -30.78
CA PRO A 627 -49.55 -32.21 -31.54
C PRO A 627 -49.57 -32.39 -33.09
N PRO A 628 -50.07 -31.38 -33.85
CA PRO A 628 -49.72 -31.15 -35.25
C PRO A 628 -48.59 -30.09 -35.36
N ARG A 629 -47.45 -30.31 -36.03
CA ARG A 629 -47.11 -30.67 -37.43
C ARG A 629 -46.82 -29.45 -38.34
N LEU A 630 -45.92 -29.65 -39.31
CA LEU A 630 -45.24 -28.64 -40.13
C LEU A 630 -45.80 -28.52 -41.57
N VAL A 631 -45.35 -27.46 -42.28
CA VAL A 631 -45.30 -27.23 -43.76
C VAL A 631 -46.64 -27.17 -44.56
N PRO A 632 -46.66 -26.60 -45.81
CA PRO A 632 -45.75 -25.65 -46.48
C PRO A 632 -46.44 -24.47 -47.24
N SER A 633 -45.62 -23.67 -47.97
CA SER A 633 -45.91 -22.99 -49.27
C SER A 633 -46.35 -21.52 -49.25
N PRO A 634 -46.15 -20.75 -50.37
CA PRO A 634 -45.40 -21.03 -51.60
C PRO A 634 -44.27 -20.01 -51.92
N THR A 635 -43.54 -20.26 -53.01
CA THR A 635 -42.48 -19.42 -53.60
C THR A 635 -43.04 -18.41 -54.60
N GLU A 636 -42.52 -17.17 -54.65
CA GLU A 636 -42.51 -16.37 -55.90
C GLU A 636 -41.46 -15.23 -55.89
N GLN A 637 -41.02 -14.85 -57.09
CA GLN A 637 -40.02 -13.80 -57.43
C GLN A 637 -40.23 -13.42 -58.92
N PRO A 638 -39.71 -12.29 -59.45
CA PRO A 638 -39.25 -11.05 -58.80
C PRO A 638 -39.82 -9.76 -59.48
N THR A 639 -39.56 -8.55 -58.95
CA THR A 639 -39.50 -7.33 -59.80
C THR A 639 -38.76 -6.14 -59.17
N SER A 640 -37.98 -5.46 -60.03
CA SER A 640 -37.42 -4.08 -59.98
C SER A 640 -37.53 -3.18 -58.74
N GLU A 641 -36.35 -2.75 -58.27
CA GLU A 641 -35.94 -1.35 -58.02
C GLU A 641 -36.89 -0.37 -57.27
N THR A 642 -36.54 -0.04 -56.02
CA THR A 642 -36.15 1.35 -55.69
C THR A 642 -35.29 1.42 -54.42
N SER A 643 -34.52 2.51 -54.30
CA SER A 643 -33.45 2.73 -53.31
C SER A 643 -33.91 2.98 -51.88
N THR A 644 -33.27 2.30 -50.91
CA THR A 644 -33.14 2.73 -49.50
C THR A 644 -31.73 2.41 -48.99
N GLU A 645 -31.24 3.16 -48.00
CA GLU A 645 -29.83 3.19 -47.59
C GLU A 645 -29.36 1.93 -46.84
N LEU A 646 -28.13 1.49 -47.10
CA LEU A 646 -27.45 0.44 -46.34
C LEU A 646 -26.77 1.01 -45.09
N ILE A 647 -27.21 0.56 -43.92
CA ILE A 647 -26.54 0.83 -42.63
C ILE A 647 -25.18 0.09 -42.61
N PRO A 648 -24.03 0.76 -42.40
CA PRO A 648 -22.73 0.09 -42.33
C PRO A 648 -22.56 -0.77 -41.07
N ASN A 649 -21.98 -1.96 -41.23
CA ASN A 649 -21.73 -2.92 -40.14
C ASN A 649 -20.77 -2.38 -39.06
N GLN A 650 -21.29 -1.96 -37.91
CA GLN A 650 -20.48 -1.62 -36.72
C GLN A 650 -20.03 -2.85 -35.92
N ILE A 651 -19.07 -3.62 -36.44
CA ILE A 651 -18.40 -4.69 -35.66
C ILE A 651 -16.89 -4.43 -35.53
N GLY A 652 -16.24 -3.98 -36.61
CA GLY A 652 -14.82 -3.60 -36.59
C GLY A 652 -14.55 -2.25 -35.93
N ASN A 653 -14.76 -2.12 -34.60
CA ASN A 653 -14.16 -1.02 -33.82
C ASN A 653 -14.07 -1.23 -32.28
N GLN A 654 -14.09 -2.47 -31.78
CA GLN A 654 -14.05 -2.73 -30.34
C GLN A 654 -12.74 -2.31 -29.65
N HIS A 655 -11.62 -2.27 -30.39
CA HIS A 655 -10.32 -1.92 -29.83
C HIS A 655 -10.15 -0.42 -29.53
N GLU A 656 -10.78 0.47 -30.33
CA GLU A 656 -10.91 1.89 -29.99
C GLU A 656 -11.85 2.08 -28.80
N ARG A 657 -12.96 1.31 -28.74
CA ARG A 657 -13.88 1.34 -27.60
C ARG A 657 -13.19 0.91 -26.29
N LEU A 658 -12.24 -0.03 -26.31
CA LEU A 658 -11.43 -0.37 -25.13
C LEU A 658 -10.53 0.78 -24.66
N PHE A 659 -9.95 1.58 -25.58
CA PHE A 659 -9.26 2.82 -25.22
C PHE A 659 -10.22 3.90 -24.65
N GLN A 660 -11.48 3.91 -25.09
CA GLN A 660 -12.50 4.85 -24.61
C GLN A 660 -13.20 4.42 -23.31
N MET A 661 -13.31 3.11 -23.02
CA MET A 661 -13.99 2.60 -21.81
C MET A 661 -13.20 2.86 -20.52
N CYS A 662 -11.89 3.06 -20.61
CA CYS A 662 -11.14 3.78 -19.57
C CYS A 662 -11.06 5.27 -19.93
N THR A 663 -12.16 6.01 -19.77
CA THR A 663 -12.11 7.48 -19.78
C THR A 663 -11.24 7.95 -18.62
N TRP A 664 -9.97 8.22 -18.90
CA TRP A 664 -9.06 8.90 -17.98
C TRP A 664 -9.71 10.20 -17.49
N SER A 665 -9.52 10.55 -16.21
CA SER A 665 -9.86 11.92 -15.79
C SER A 665 -9.04 12.89 -16.65
N LYS A 666 -9.64 14.04 -17.00
CA LYS A 666 -8.97 15.04 -17.85
C LYS A 666 -7.61 15.43 -17.27
N GLU A 667 -7.58 15.63 -15.95
CA GLU A 667 -6.36 15.83 -15.13
C GLU A 667 -5.31 14.73 -15.35
N ALA A 668 -5.69 13.45 -15.26
CA ALA A 668 -4.75 12.35 -15.45
C ALA A 668 -4.18 12.33 -16.88
N SER A 669 -5.01 12.62 -17.90
CA SER A 669 -4.57 12.67 -19.30
C SER A 669 -3.60 13.83 -19.56
N GLU A 670 -3.90 15.01 -19.01
CA GLU A 670 -3.02 16.18 -18.98
C GLU A 670 -1.68 15.86 -18.30
N HIS A 671 -1.69 15.11 -17.19
CA HIS A 671 -0.46 14.68 -16.51
C HIS A 671 0.32 13.58 -17.23
N ARG A 672 -0.34 12.62 -17.91
CA ARG A 672 0.35 11.62 -18.75
C ARG A 672 1.07 12.32 -19.90
N THR A 673 0.37 13.23 -20.58
CA THR A 673 0.93 14.09 -21.63
C THR A 673 2.11 14.90 -21.10
N LYS A 674 1.97 15.54 -19.93
CA LYS A 674 3.06 16.35 -19.35
C LYS A 674 4.25 15.52 -18.88
N ALA A 675 4.04 14.29 -18.42
CA ALA A 675 5.13 13.37 -18.09
C ALA A 675 5.92 12.95 -19.35
N VAL A 676 5.24 12.70 -20.47
CA VAL A 676 5.88 12.44 -21.77
C VAL A 676 6.66 13.67 -22.24
N GLU A 677 6.07 14.88 -22.22
CA GLU A 677 6.79 16.12 -22.56
C GLU A 677 8.07 16.33 -21.72
N LEU A 678 8.00 16.09 -20.40
CA LEU A 678 9.15 16.24 -19.52
C LEU A 678 10.23 15.20 -19.80
N LEU A 679 9.82 13.95 -20.09
CA LEU A 679 10.72 12.88 -20.48
C LEU A 679 11.41 13.18 -21.82
N ASP A 680 10.68 13.61 -22.84
CA ASP A 680 11.22 13.97 -24.16
C ASP A 680 12.15 15.20 -24.11
N ASN A 681 11.97 16.08 -23.13
CA ASN A 681 12.91 17.17 -22.85
C ASN A 681 14.17 16.68 -22.11
N ALA A 682 14.05 15.73 -21.19
CA ALA A 682 15.17 15.11 -20.49
C ALA A 682 16.00 14.18 -21.41
N SER A 683 15.37 13.56 -22.43
CA SER A 683 16.01 12.75 -23.47
C SER A 683 16.84 13.56 -24.49
N LYS A 684 17.14 14.83 -24.23
CA LYS A 684 18.05 15.65 -25.04
C LYS A 684 19.48 15.49 -24.53
N SER A 685 20.44 15.32 -25.43
CA SER A 685 21.85 14.95 -25.13
C SER A 685 22.49 15.76 -23.99
N ASP A 686 22.31 17.08 -24.00
CA ASP A 686 22.87 18.01 -22.98
C ASP A 686 22.28 17.84 -21.57
N GLN A 687 21.14 17.13 -21.45
CA GLN A 687 20.49 16.78 -20.19
C GLN A 687 20.75 15.33 -19.80
N ILE A 688 20.74 14.37 -20.75
CA ILE A 688 21.11 12.97 -20.47
C ILE A 688 22.51 12.91 -19.85
N THR A 689 23.47 13.64 -20.40
CA THR A 689 24.86 13.71 -19.88
C THR A 689 24.99 14.30 -18.47
N ARG A 690 23.94 14.97 -17.94
CA ARG A 690 23.90 15.51 -16.56
C ARG A 690 23.08 14.66 -15.60
N ILE A 691 22.03 14.00 -16.09
CA ILE A 691 21.10 13.20 -15.28
C ILE A 691 21.53 11.72 -15.22
N GLY A 692 22.19 11.24 -16.27
CA GLY A 692 22.67 9.87 -16.41
C GLY A 692 21.55 8.83 -16.47
N LEU A 693 21.88 7.59 -16.11
CA LEU A 693 20.96 6.44 -16.11
C LEU A 693 19.76 6.59 -15.16
N ASN A 694 19.70 7.64 -14.32
CA ASN A 694 18.51 7.96 -13.52
C ASN A 694 17.27 8.25 -14.38
N VAL A 695 17.43 8.58 -15.68
CA VAL A 695 16.31 8.73 -16.64
C VAL A 695 15.62 7.39 -16.93
N LEU A 696 16.25 6.24 -16.68
CA LEU A 696 15.60 4.93 -16.85
C LEU A 696 14.39 4.75 -15.93
N GLU A 697 14.39 5.39 -14.75
CA GLU A 697 13.30 5.27 -13.78
C GLU A 697 11.97 5.86 -14.30
N PRO A 698 11.89 7.13 -14.74
CA PRO A 698 10.66 7.64 -15.36
C PRO A 698 10.26 6.89 -16.64
N ILE A 699 11.19 6.27 -17.39
CA ILE A 699 10.83 5.42 -18.54
C ILE A 699 10.14 4.13 -18.07
N LEU A 700 10.78 3.35 -17.18
CA LEU A 700 10.19 2.15 -16.55
C LEU A 700 8.81 2.44 -15.94
N ILE A 701 8.67 3.62 -15.34
CA ILE A 701 7.43 4.10 -14.72
C ILE A 701 6.31 4.32 -15.74
N MET A 702 6.60 4.98 -16.86
CA MET A 702 5.63 5.19 -17.94
C MET A 702 5.29 3.88 -18.66
N PHE A 703 6.28 3.01 -18.85
CA PHE A 703 6.11 1.70 -19.46
C PHE A 703 5.20 0.80 -18.61
N THR A 704 5.47 0.70 -17.31
CA THR A 704 4.62 -0.05 -16.36
C THR A 704 3.20 0.52 -16.32
N LEU A 705 3.05 1.85 -16.32
CA LEU A 705 1.76 2.52 -16.32
C LEU A 705 0.95 2.14 -17.56
N ASP A 706 1.54 2.19 -18.76
CA ASP A 706 0.88 1.78 -20.00
C ASP A 706 0.47 0.28 -19.96
N CYS A 707 1.30 -0.61 -19.40
CA CYS A 707 0.95 -2.03 -19.21
C CYS A 707 -0.24 -2.27 -18.25
N THR A 708 -0.53 -1.33 -17.33
CA THR A 708 -1.76 -1.41 -16.52
C THR A 708 -3.03 -1.14 -17.33
N LEU A 709 -2.92 -0.46 -18.47
CA LEU A 709 -4.04 -0.04 -19.32
C LEU A 709 -4.36 -1.06 -20.43
N SER A 710 -3.34 -1.58 -21.11
CA SER A 710 -3.52 -2.51 -22.22
C SER A 710 -2.22 -3.25 -22.57
N ALA A 711 -2.34 -4.34 -23.31
CA ALA A 711 -1.22 -4.94 -24.07
C ALA A 711 -0.81 -4.09 -25.29
N THR A 712 -1.65 -3.12 -25.69
CA THR A 712 -1.42 -2.25 -26.86
C THR A 712 -0.89 -0.88 -26.48
N GLY A 713 0.24 -0.47 -27.05
CA GLY A 713 0.86 0.82 -26.77
C GLY A 713 2.02 1.20 -27.70
N PRO A 714 2.62 2.39 -27.51
CA PRO A 714 3.73 2.91 -28.30
C PRO A 714 5.08 2.34 -27.80
N TRP A 715 5.18 1.02 -27.65
CA TRP A 715 6.27 0.34 -26.92
C TRP A 715 7.66 0.65 -27.48
N SER A 716 7.81 0.58 -28.81
CA SER A 716 9.06 0.96 -29.50
C SER A 716 9.48 2.41 -29.24
N GLY A 717 8.53 3.35 -29.11
CA GLY A 717 8.82 4.75 -28.78
C GLY A 717 9.43 4.92 -27.39
N HIS A 718 9.02 4.11 -26.42
CA HIS A 718 9.69 4.06 -25.11
C HIS A 718 11.07 3.40 -25.19
N LEU A 719 11.20 2.28 -25.91
CA LEU A 719 12.48 1.55 -26.02
C LEU A 719 13.54 2.32 -26.81
N MET A 720 13.16 3.12 -27.80
CA MET A 720 14.07 4.05 -28.48
C MET A 720 14.60 5.14 -27.53
N ARG A 721 13.78 5.61 -26.57
CA ARG A 721 14.26 6.50 -25.49
C ARG A 721 15.21 5.78 -24.53
N VAL A 722 14.95 4.52 -24.17
CA VAL A 722 15.87 3.69 -23.38
C VAL A 722 17.21 3.60 -24.09
N ARG A 723 17.22 3.16 -25.36
CA ARG A 723 18.44 3.04 -26.17
C ARG A 723 19.22 4.36 -26.21
N SER A 724 18.56 5.47 -26.50
CA SER A 724 19.21 6.79 -26.56
C SER A 724 19.81 7.24 -25.21
N VAL A 725 19.29 6.78 -24.07
CA VAL A 725 19.87 7.03 -22.75
C VAL A 725 21.05 6.10 -22.48
N LEU A 726 20.93 4.81 -22.80
CA LEU A 726 21.99 3.81 -22.60
C LEU A 726 23.23 4.10 -23.47
N ASP A 727 23.03 4.38 -24.76
CA ASP A 727 24.09 4.71 -25.70
C ASP A 727 24.83 5.99 -25.25
N ALA A 728 24.10 7.03 -24.84
CA ALA A 728 24.67 8.30 -24.37
C ALA A 728 25.36 8.23 -22.99
N CYS A 729 25.06 7.20 -22.18
CA CYS A 729 25.70 6.98 -20.88
C CYS A 729 26.97 6.12 -20.95
N GLY A 730 27.37 5.60 -22.12
CA GLY A 730 28.63 4.90 -22.31
C GLY A 730 28.53 3.38 -22.49
N GLY A 731 27.39 2.86 -22.98
CA GLY A 731 27.26 1.45 -23.34
C GLY A 731 27.01 0.52 -22.16
N PRO A 732 27.12 -0.82 -22.35
CA PRO A 732 26.92 -1.80 -21.28
C PRO A 732 27.87 -1.62 -20.08
N LEU A 733 29.06 -1.05 -20.29
CA LEU A 733 30.01 -0.74 -19.22
C LEU A 733 29.50 0.33 -18.23
N ALA A 734 28.46 1.08 -18.59
CA ALA A 734 27.83 2.04 -17.69
C ALA A 734 26.94 1.38 -16.61
N LEU A 735 26.64 0.08 -16.72
CA LEU A 735 25.76 -0.66 -15.80
C LEU A 735 26.44 -1.07 -14.48
N GLY A 736 27.11 -0.11 -13.84
CA GLY A 736 28.03 -0.34 -12.71
C GLY A 736 27.40 -0.80 -11.38
N ASN A 737 26.09 -1.04 -11.30
CA ASN A 737 25.45 -1.54 -10.07
C ASN A 737 24.19 -2.39 -10.34
N SER A 738 23.83 -3.22 -9.35
CA SER A 738 22.72 -4.20 -9.41
C SER A 738 21.35 -3.60 -9.72
N ARG A 739 21.03 -2.42 -9.17
CA ARG A 739 19.77 -1.70 -9.44
C ARG A 739 19.68 -1.28 -10.90
N VAL A 740 20.76 -0.70 -11.44
CA VAL A 740 20.82 -0.29 -12.85
C VAL A 740 20.78 -1.52 -13.77
N ARG A 741 21.43 -2.63 -13.41
CA ARG A 741 21.38 -3.88 -14.18
C ARG A 741 19.98 -4.51 -14.22
N SER A 742 19.31 -4.64 -13.08
CA SER A 742 17.91 -5.13 -13.04
C SER A 742 16.92 -4.19 -13.74
N GLN A 743 17.13 -2.88 -13.68
CA GLN A 743 16.36 -1.89 -14.44
C GLN A 743 16.49 -2.11 -15.96
N VAL A 744 17.71 -2.30 -16.47
CA VAL A 744 17.91 -2.60 -17.90
C VAL A 744 17.44 -4.01 -18.25
N GLY A 745 17.57 -4.99 -17.35
CA GLY A 745 17.04 -6.34 -17.53
C GLY A 745 15.52 -6.36 -17.77
N MET A 746 14.75 -5.54 -17.02
CA MET A 746 13.30 -5.42 -17.24
C MET A 746 12.95 -4.69 -18.55
N LEU A 747 13.75 -3.71 -18.97
CA LEU A 747 13.55 -3.03 -20.26
C LEU A 747 13.91 -3.95 -21.44
N PHE A 748 14.97 -4.75 -21.30
CA PHE A 748 15.39 -5.74 -22.29
C PHE A 748 14.39 -6.91 -22.37
N TRP A 749 13.75 -7.28 -21.27
CA TRP A 749 12.63 -8.24 -21.26
C TRP A 749 11.46 -7.78 -22.15
N TRP A 750 11.03 -6.53 -21.97
CA TRP A 750 9.96 -5.96 -22.79
C TRP A 750 10.37 -5.76 -24.25
N ASP A 751 11.62 -5.40 -24.52
CA ASP A 751 12.16 -5.33 -25.88
C ASP A 751 12.17 -6.71 -26.57
N ALA A 752 12.68 -7.74 -25.90
CA ALA A 752 12.75 -9.10 -26.43
C ALA A 752 11.36 -9.72 -26.66
N THR A 753 10.40 -9.50 -25.76
CA THR A 753 9.02 -10.00 -25.93
C THR A 753 8.25 -9.23 -27.01
N LEU A 754 8.44 -7.90 -27.12
CA LEU A 754 7.96 -7.09 -28.24
C LEU A 754 8.56 -7.55 -29.57
N ALA A 755 9.87 -7.77 -29.63
CA ALA A 755 10.60 -8.23 -30.80
C ALA A 755 10.11 -9.60 -31.28
N LEU A 756 9.86 -10.52 -30.35
CA LEU A 756 9.34 -11.87 -30.64
C LEU A 756 7.94 -11.82 -31.25
N ILE A 757 7.03 -11.03 -30.69
CA ILE A 757 5.64 -10.91 -31.15
C ILE A 757 5.52 -10.10 -32.44
N SER A 758 6.18 -8.94 -32.52
CA SER A 758 6.18 -8.09 -33.72
C SER A 758 6.98 -8.69 -34.89
N ARG A 759 7.95 -9.57 -34.59
CA ARG A 759 8.93 -10.13 -35.53
C ARG A 759 9.78 -9.03 -36.20
N GLN A 760 10.07 -7.95 -35.46
CA GLN A 760 10.86 -6.79 -35.93
C GLN A 760 12.29 -6.76 -35.38
N GLY A 761 12.63 -7.66 -34.45
CA GLY A 761 13.92 -7.68 -33.75
C GLY A 761 14.01 -6.68 -32.59
N ILE A 762 15.08 -6.81 -31.81
CA ILE A 762 15.33 -5.98 -30.61
C ILE A 762 15.79 -4.57 -30.97
N ILE A 763 15.44 -3.60 -30.11
CA ILE A 763 15.79 -2.18 -30.22
C ILE A 763 17.06 -1.86 -29.43
N ILE A 764 17.23 -2.48 -28.26
CA ILE A 764 18.42 -2.39 -27.40
C ILE A 764 19.47 -3.35 -27.95
N ASP A 765 20.75 -2.95 -27.96
CA ASP A 765 21.82 -3.75 -28.54
C ASP A 765 22.09 -5.05 -27.74
N GLN A 766 22.43 -6.15 -28.43
CA GLN A 766 22.65 -7.44 -27.77
C GLN A 766 23.79 -7.40 -26.73
N SER A 767 24.78 -6.52 -26.88
CA SER A 767 25.88 -6.38 -25.91
C SER A 767 25.40 -6.02 -24.49
N TYR A 768 24.21 -5.43 -24.33
CA TYR A 768 23.59 -5.25 -23.02
C TYR A 768 23.11 -6.58 -22.40
N LEU A 769 22.52 -7.49 -23.20
CA LEU A 769 22.16 -8.83 -22.73
C LEU A 769 23.40 -9.63 -22.33
N ASP A 770 24.44 -9.62 -23.16
CA ASP A 770 25.69 -10.35 -22.88
C ASP A 770 26.33 -9.87 -21.57
N HIS A 771 26.33 -8.55 -21.30
CA HIS A 771 26.79 -7.97 -20.04
C HIS A 771 25.92 -8.35 -18.83
N LEU A 772 24.59 -8.39 -19.00
CA LEU A 772 23.66 -8.78 -17.94
C LEU A 772 23.77 -10.28 -17.61
N MET A 773 23.92 -11.15 -18.61
CA MET A 773 24.18 -12.59 -18.43
C MET A 773 25.47 -12.83 -17.62
N LEU A 774 26.56 -12.12 -17.94
CA LEU A 774 27.82 -12.19 -17.20
C LEU A 774 27.71 -11.65 -15.75
N SER A 775 26.74 -10.78 -15.49
CA SER A 775 26.50 -10.17 -14.17
C SER A 775 25.53 -10.96 -13.29
N GLN A 776 24.73 -11.87 -13.86
CA GLN A 776 23.60 -12.53 -13.20
C GLN A 776 24.00 -13.37 -11.97
N GLY A 777 25.25 -13.88 -11.92
CA GLY A 777 25.80 -14.59 -10.75
C GLY A 777 26.42 -13.69 -9.67
N GLN A 778 26.41 -12.36 -9.86
CA GLN A 778 26.98 -11.37 -8.94
C GLN A 778 25.92 -10.45 -8.31
N ASP A 779 24.66 -10.61 -8.70
CA ASP A 779 23.54 -9.75 -8.37
C ASP A 779 22.49 -10.49 -7.53
N GLU A 780 21.71 -9.77 -6.72
CA GLU A 780 20.59 -10.32 -5.92
C GLU A 780 19.34 -10.66 -6.75
N TRP A 781 19.45 -10.71 -8.09
CA TRP A 781 18.34 -10.95 -9.02
C TRP A 781 18.78 -11.84 -10.18
N SER A 782 17.85 -12.66 -10.68
CA SER A 782 18.03 -13.42 -11.92
C SER A 782 16.95 -13.05 -12.95
N PHE A 783 17.21 -13.33 -14.24
CA PHE A 783 16.16 -13.18 -15.27
C PHE A 783 14.94 -14.04 -14.96
N TYR A 784 15.11 -15.18 -14.29
CA TYR A 784 13.99 -16.00 -13.83
C TYR A 784 13.16 -15.24 -12.78
N ASP A 785 13.78 -14.63 -11.78
CA ASP A 785 13.06 -13.94 -10.69
C ASP A 785 12.41 -12.62 -11.16
N LEU A 786 12.90 -12.02 -12.25
CA LEU A 786 12.24 -10.90 -12.94
C LEU A 786 11.07 -11.38 -13.83
N THR A 787 11.31 -12.37 -14.69
CA THR A 787 10.47 -12.63 -15.89
C THR A 787 9.74 -13.97 -15.89
N GLY A 788 10.09 -14.90 -15.00
CA GLY A 788 9.67 -16.31 -15.01
C GLY A 788 10.36 -17.16 -16.08
N CYS A 789 11.08 -16.55 -17.03
CA CYS A 789 11.86 -17.25 -18.05
C CYS A 789 13.29 -17.53 -17.55
N PRO A 790 13.77 -18.79 -17.58
CA PRO A 790 15.18 -19.11 -17.34
C PRO A 790 16.13 -18.35 -18.27
N GLY A 791 17.32 -18.00 -17.79
CA GLY A 791 18.31 -17.21 -18.55
C GLY A 791 18.69 -17.83 -19.90
N ASP A 792 18.94 -19.15 -19.94
CA ASP A 792 19.31 -19.84 -21.19
C ASP A 792 18.20 -19.76 -22.23
N LEU A 793 16.96 -19.99 -21.79
CA LEU A 793 15.75 -19.90 -22.64
C LEU A 793 15.49 -18.46 -23.06
N PHE A 794 15.82 -17.47 -22.23
CA PHE A 794 15.72 -16.06 -22.58
C PHE A 794 16.72 -15.66 -23.68
N VAL A 795 17.96 -16.14 -23.61
CA VAL A 795 18.94 -15.98 -24.72
C VAL A 795 18.41 -16.62 -26.00
N ARG A 796 17.74 -17.78 -25.92
CA ARG A 796 17.12 -18.40 -27.12
C ARG A 796 15.90 -17.62 -27.62
N LEU A 797 15.07 -17.05 -26.75
CA LEU A 797 13.96 -16.16 -27.11
C LEU A 797 14.48 -14.95 -27.91
N VAL A 798 15.54 -14.30 -27.43
CA VAL A 798 16.18 -13.16 -28.11
C VAL A 798 16.72 -13.56 -29.48
N GLN A 799 17.45 -14.68 -29.59
CA GLN A 799 17.93 -15.20 -30.86
C GLN A 799 16.80 -15.53 -31.84
N LEU A 800 15.70 -16.12 -31.37
CA LEU A 800 14.52 -16.42 -32.19
C LEU A 800 13.81 -15.15 -32.68
N SER A 801 13.84 -14.05 -31.90
CA SER A 801 13.22 -12.78 -32.31
C SER A 801 13.95 -12.11 -33.50
N GLU A 802 15.29 -12.12 -33.50
CA GLU A 802 16.10 -11.58 -34.60
C GLU A 802 16.07 -12.49 -35.83
N LEU A 803 16.08 -13.82 -35.64
CA LEU A 803 15.87 -14.77 -36.73
C LEU A 803 14.48 -14.64 -37.37
N ALA A 804 13.43 -14.32 -36.60
CA ALA A 804 12.08 -14.13 -37.12
C ALA A 804 11.98 -12.88 -38.01
N LYS A 805 12.62 -11.78 -37.60
CA LYS A 805 12.80 -10.57 -38.43
C LYS A 805 13.56 -10.85 -39.72
N GLN A 806 14.69 -11.57 -39.64
CA GLN A 806 15.45 -11.96 -40.83
C GLN A 806 14.63 -12.84 -41.78
N ARG A 807 13.76 -13.71 -41.25
CA ARG A 807 12.80 -14.51 -42.03
C ARG A 807 11.72 -13.66 -42.69
N GLU A 808 11.07 -12.73 -42.00
CA GLU A 808 10.03 -11.88 -42.61
C GLU A 808 10.65 -10.92 -43.66
N LEU A 809 11.89 -10.46 -43.46
CA LEU A 809 12.65 -9.72 -44.49
C LEU A 809 12.94 -10.58 -45.72
N ALA A 810 13.42 -11.82 -45.54
CA ALA A 810 13.65 -12.76 -46.64
C ALA A 810 12.35 -13.14 -47.37
N ALA A 811 11.24 -13.28 -46.64
CA ALA A 811 9.91 -13.53 -47.23
C ALA A 811 9.42 -12.38 -48.14
N CYS A 812 9.97 -11.17 -47.97
CA CYS A 812 9.71 -10.02 -48.85
C CYS A 812 10.64 -9.98 -50.09
N MET A 813 11.61 -10.90 -50.21
CA MET A 813 12.63 -10.91 -51.26
C MET A 813 12.50 -12.13 -52.19
N THR A 814 12.13 -11.91 -53.45
CA THR A 814 11.81 -12.95 -54.45
C THR A 814 12.92 -14.01 -54.67
N TRP A 815 14.18 -13.66 -54.41
CA TRP A 815 15.35 -14.50 -54.69
C TRP A 815 16.15 -14.91 -53.43
N LEU A 816 15.65 -14.64 -52.22
CA LEU A 816 16.35 -14.96 -50.98
C LEU A 816 15.60 -16.02 -50.17
N THR A 817 16.19 -17.20 -50.02
CA THR A 817 15.70 -18.25 -49.12
C THR A 817 16.30 -18.07 -47.72
N PHE A 818 15.46 -18.03 -46.69
CA PHE A 818 15.90 -18.03 -45.30
C PHE A 818 16.46 -19.41 -44.90
N ASP A 819 17.69 -19.46 -44.38
CA ASP A 819 18.28 -20.69 -43.84
C ASP A 819 17.66 -21.06 -42.48
N LEU A 820 17.05 -22.25 -42.40
CA LEU A 820 16.47 -22.78 -41.17
C LEU A 820 17.51 -23.44 -40.24
N SER A 821 18.75 -23.66 -40.67
CA SER A 821 19.79 -24.36 -39.90
C SER A 821 20.06 -23.74 -38.51
N PRO A 822 20.11 -22.40 -38.32
CA PRO A 822 20.24 -21.79 -37.00
C PRO A 822 19.02 -22.05 -36.11
N VAL A 823 17.81 -22.03 -36.69
CA VAL A 823 16.56 -22.32 -35.97
C VAL A 823 16.52 -23.77 -35.53
N MET A 824 16.87 -24.72 -36.41
CA MET A 824 16.95 -26.15 -36.09
C MET A 824 18.10 -26.49 -35.11
N LYS A 825 19.07 -25.59 -34.89
CA LYS A 825 20.03 -25.68 -33.79
C LYS A 825 19.37 -25.27 -32.47
N ILE A 826 18.74 -24.10 -32.42
CA ILE A 826 18.02 -23.59 -31.24
C ILE A 826 16.89 -24.54 -30.82
N GLU A 827 16.14 -25.09 -31.78
CA GLU A 827 15.07 -26.07 -31.55
C GLU A 827 15.58 -27.30 -30.78
N ARG A 828 16.70 -27.89 -31.23
CA ARG A 828 17.33 -29.03 -30.53
C ARG A 828 17.86 -28.64 -29.17
N GLU A 829 18.46 -27.46 -29.04
CA GLU A 829 18.94 -26.95 -27.74
C GLU A 829 17.78 -26.77 -26.74
N ILE A 830 16.59 -26.33 -27.18
CA ILE A 830 15.39 -26.20 -26.32
C ILE A 830 14.73 -27.57 -26.05
N GLN A 831 14.72 -28.49 -27.02
CA GLN A 831 14.25 -29.87 -26.83
C GLN A 831 15.11 -30.64 -25.81
N GLN A 832 16.43 -30.44 -25.85
CA GLN A 832 17.42 -31.06 -24.96
C GLN A 832 17.71 -30.26 -23.69
N TRP A 833 17.18 -29.04 -23.54
CA TRP A 833 17.43 -28.21 -22.37
C TRP A 833 16.90 -28.89 -21.10
N GLN A 834 17.74 -28.87 -20.07
CA GLN A 834 17.43 -29.28 -18.71
C GLN A 834 17.85 -28.14 -17.79
N SER A 835 16.99 -27.76 -16.84
CA SER A 835 17.30 -26.66 -15.95
C SER A 835 18.27 -27.08 -14.86
N SER A 836 19.45 -26.45 -14.80
CA SER A 836 20.34 -26.56 -13.64
C SER A 836 19.69 -26.04 -12.35
N LEU A 837 18.76 -25.10 -12.45
CA LEU A 837 17.99 -24.56 -11.31
C LEU A 837 16.98 -25.57 -10.74
N PHE A 838 16.61 -26.60 -11.50
CA PHE A 838 15.54 -27.56 -11.17
C PHE A 838 15.93 -29.02 -11.42
N ALA A 839 17.23 -29.34 -11.47
CA ALA A 839 17.72 -30.71 -11.70
C ALA A 839 17.15 -31.71 -10.68
N ASP A 840 17.03 -31.29 -9.42
CA ASP A 840 16.42 -32.04 -8.31
C ASP A 840 14.97 -31.61 -8.02
N ALA A 841 14.20 -31.25 -9.05
CA ALA A 841 12.74 -31.08 -8.93
C ALA A 841 11.95 -32.41 -9.05
N TYR A 842 12.59 -33.46 -9.60
CA TYR A 842 12.04 -34.82 -9.74
C TYR A 842 12.95 -35.91 -9.14
N GLY A 843 14.03 -35.53 -8.46
CA GLY A 843 14.89 -36.45 -7.70
C GLY A 843 14.36 -36.70 -6.28
N PRO A 844 14.84 -37.74 -5.59
CA PRO A 844 14.45 -38.08 -4.22
C PRO A 844 15.05 -37.14 -3.15
N ASN A 845 15.01 -35.83 -3.39
CA ASN A 845 15.56 -34.79 -2.51
C ASN A 845 14.44 -34.06 -1.75
N PHE A 846 13.49 -34.82 -1.20
CA PHE A 846 12.79 -34.43 0.03
C PHE A 846 13.85 -34.14 1.10
N ASP A 847 14.79 -35.09 1.24
CA ASP A 847 15.98 -35.04 2.08
C ASP A 847 16.69 -33.69 1.97
N THR A 848 17.13 -33.22 0.79
CA THR A 848 17.83 -31.92 0.70
C THR A 848 16.98 -30.70 1.10
N ILE A 849 15.64 -30.75 1.01
CA ILE A 849 14.77 -29.66 1.51
C ILE A 849 14.64 -29.73 3.05
N VAL A 850 14.71 -30.93 3.63
CA VAL A 850 14.64 -31.21 5.07
C VAL A 850 15.99 -31.06 5.78
N GLU A 851 17.10 -31.47 5.16
CA GLU A 851 18.49 -31.25 5.61
C GLU A 851 18.86 -29.76 5.63
N ASN A 852 18.24 -28.96 4.76
CA ASN A 852 18.35 -27.49 4.76
C ASN A 852 17.19 -26.82 5.50
N ALA A 853 16.27 -27.58 6.10
CA ALA A 853 15.34 -27.05 7.09
C ALA A 853 16.04 -26.99 8.45
N SER A 854 15.78 -25.93 9.22
CA SER A 854 16.23 -25.88 10.61
C SER A 854 15.33 -26.75 11.50
N ASP A 855 15.83 -27.19 12.66
CA ASP A 855 15.01 -27.81 13.73
C ASP A 855 13.87 -26.89 14.25
N SER A 856 13.80 -25.64 13.76
CA SER A 856 12.74 -24.66 14.06
C SER A 856 11.85 -24.29 12.86
N ASP A 857 12.04 -24.92 11.71
CA ASP A 857 11.19 -24.71 10.52
C ASP A 857 9.90 -25.51 10.65
N ALA A 858 8.74 -24.85 10.57
CA ALA A 858 7.46 -25.53 10.61
C ALA A 858 7.21 -26.37 9.34
N GLU A 859 6.49 -27.49 9.48
CA GLU A 859 6.14 -28.39 8.38
C GLU A 859 5.50 -27.64 7.19
N ALA A 860 4.59 -26.70 7.46
CA ALA A 860 3.96 -25.86 6.43
C ALA A 860 4.95 -24.91 5.71
N ASP A 861 6.06 -24.50 6.33
CA ASP A 861 7.11 -23.73 5.65
C ASP A 861 7.93 -24.61 4.70
N ILE A 862 8.18 -25.87 5.07
CA ILE A 862 8.82 -26.90 4.25
C ILE A 862 7.90 -27.26 3.07
N GLU A 863 6.60 -27.45 3.32
CA GLU A 863 5.58 -27.70 2.30
C GLU A 863 5.51 -26.56 1.27
N GLU A 864 5.45 -25.29 1.71
CA GLU A 864 5.45 -24.15 0.80
C GLU A 864 6.80 -24.00 0.05
N ARG A 865 7.94 -24.39 0.63
CA ARG A 865 9.21 -24.46 -0.13
C ARG A 865 9.14 -25.49 -1.25
N PHE A 866 8.57 -26.67 -0.99
CA PHE A 866 8.36 -27.70 -2.01
C PHE A 866 7.41 -27.23 -3.11
N HIS A 867 6.22 -26.71 -2.76
CA HIS A 867 5.26 -26.19 -3.72
C HIS A 867 5.84 -25.03 -4.54
N SER A 868 6.62 -24.14 -3.93
CA SER A 868 7.30 -23.04 -4.63
C SER A 868 8.37 -23.56 -5.61
N LYS A 869 9.09 -24.65 -5.27
CA LYS A 869 10.04 -25.31 -6.20
C LYS A 869 9.29 -25.91 -7.41
N GLN A 870 8.14 -26.54 -7.20
CA GLN A 870 7.31 -27.10 -8.28
C GLN A 870 6.64 -26.02 -9.14
N ASP A 871 6.08 -24.96 -8.54
CA ASP A 871 5.59 -23.77 -9.25
C ASP A 871 6.66 -23.22 -10.20
N ARG A 872 7.92 -23.12 -9.73
CA ARG A 872 9.04 -22.60 -10.52
C ARG A 872 9.47 -23.55 -11.64
N TYR A 873 9.57 -24.85 -11.36
CA TYR A 873 9.87 -25.85 -12.39
C TYR A 873 8.83 -25.84 -13.51
N HIS A 874 7.54 -25.89 -13.19
CA HIS A 874 6.48 -25.91 -14.20
C HIS A 874 6.40 -24.61 -15.00
N CYS A 875 6.68 -23.45 -14.41
CA CYS A 875 6.80 -22.20 -15.15
C CYS A 875 7.94 -22.24 -16.17
N ALA A 876 9.09 -22.80 -15.79
CA ALA A 876 10.22 -22.98 -16.70
C ALA A 876 9.92 -23.92 -17.87
N GLU A 877 9.24 -25.05 -17.62
CA GLU A 877 8.79 -25.95 -18.70
C GLU A 877 7.73 -25.30 -19.60
N ALA A 878 6.78 -24.54 -19.04
CA ALA A 878 5.79 -23.80 -19.83
C ALA A 878 6.47 -22.82 -20.80
N TRP A 879 7.53 -22.12 -20.37
CA TRP A 879 8.37 -21.32 -21.26
C TRP A 879 9.07 -22.15 -22.33
N ARG A 880 9.62 -23.32 -21.99
CA ARG A 880 10.29 -24.23 -22.93
C ARG A 880 9.38 -24.70 -24.05
N TYR A 881 8.18 -25.21 -23.72
CA TYR A 881 7.22 -25.65 -24.73
C TYR A 881 6.62 -24.47 -25.52
N ALA A 882 6.43 -23.30 -24.91
CA ALA A 882 5.98 -22.11 -25.64
C ALA A 882 6.97 -21.64 -26.71
N LEU A 883 8.28 -21.71 -26.46
CA LEU A 883 9.29 -21.42 -27.48
C LEU A 883 9.29 -22.46 -28.62
N LEU A 884 8.96 -23.73 -28.34
CA LEU A 884 8.76 -24.75 -29.39
C LEU A 884 7.48 -24.48 -30.21
N ILE A 885 6.38 -24.02 -29.59
CA ILE A 885 5.18 -23.54 -30.32
C ILE A 885 5.56 -22.39 -31.26
N TYR A 886 6.36 -21.44 -30.78
CA TYR A 886 6.84 -20.33 -31.59
C TYR A 886 7.70 -20.80 -32.77
N ILE A 887 8.63 -21.75 -32.55
CA ILE A 887 9.46 -22.33 -33.62
C ILE A 887 8.61 -23.01 -34.69
N GLU A 888 7.70 -23.90 -34.29
CA GLU A 888 6.81 -24.59 -35.23
C GLU A 888 5.95 -23.61 -36.04
N ARG A 889 5.31 -22.65 -35.36
CA ARG A 889 4.32 -21.75 -35.99
C ARG A 889 4.94 -20.61 -36.80
N VAL A 890 6.07 -20.06 -36.38
CA VAL A 890 6.77 -18.97 -37.10
C VAL A 890 7.67 -19.51 -38.20
N PHE A 891 8.47 -20.55 -37.92
CA PHE A 891 9.55 -20.98 -38.82
C PHE A 891 9.25 -22.25 -39.63
N ARG A 892 8.67 -23.29 -39.03
CA ARG A 892 8.55 -24.61 -39.68
C ARG A 892 7.27 -24.77 -40.51
N TRP A 893 6.17 -24.13 -40.11
CA TRP A 893 4.91 -24.15 -40.86
C TRP A 893 4.99 -23.32 -42.16
N ASP A 894 4.68 -23.95 -43.30
CA ASP A 894 4.27 -23.23 -44.51
C ASP A 894 2.80 -22.79 -44.33
N ARG A 895 2.56 -21.48 -44.36
CA ARG A 895 1.24 -20.84 -44.22
C ARG A 895 0.22 -21.35 -45.26
N LYS A 896 0.66 -21.97 -46.36
CA LYS A 896 -0.20 -22.61 -47.39
C LYS A 896 -0.70 -24.01 -47.01
N CYS A 897 -0.04 -24.68 -46.06
CA CYS A 897 -0.40 -26.03 -45.63
C CYS A 897 -1.37 -25.99 -44.44
N PRO A 898 -2.15 -27.05 -44.19
CA PRO A 898 -2.90 -27.22 -42.95
C PRO A 898 -2.00 -27.10 -41.71
N ARG A 899 -2.60 -26.77 -40.56
CA ARG A 899 -1.88 -26.61 -39.29
C ARG A 899 -1.11 -27.89 -38.89
N PRO A 900 0.15 -27.79 -38.42
CA PRO A 900 0.92 -28.94 -37.93
C PRO A 900 0.29 -29.58 -36.69
N LEU A 901 0.13 -30.90 -36.70
CA LEU A 901 -0.46 -31.66 -35.57
C LEU A 901 0.41 -31.62 -34.31
N ILE A 902 1.73 -31.42 -34.44
CA ILE A 902 2.67 -31.28 -33.32
C ILE A 902 2.31 -30.12 -32.39
N LEU A 903 1.67 -29.06 -32.91
CA LEU A 903 1.18 -27.94 -32.10
C LEU A 903 0.14 -28.39 -31.08
N THR A 904 -0.70 -29.40 -31.37
CA THR A 904 -1.70 -29.89 -30.41
C THR A 904 -1.03 -30.54 -29.19
N TRP A 905 0.07 -31.27 -29.39
CA TRP A 905 0.88 -31.83 -28.30
C TRP A 905 1.63 -30.74 -27.52
N LEU A 906 2.25 -29.79 -28.21
CA LEU A 906 2.98 -28.67 -27.59
C LEU A 906 2.06 -27.74 -26.77
N VAL A 907 0.86 -27.43 -27.29
CA VAL A 907 -0.19 -26.68 -26.58
C VAL A 907 -0.60 -27.42 -25.33
N ARG A 908 -0.90 -28.73 -25.43
CA ARG A 908 -1.27 -29.54 -24.27
C ARG A 908 -0.17 -29.51 -23.19
N LYS A 909 1.10 -29.74 -23.57
CA LYS A 909 2.23 -29.69 -22.63
C LYS A 909 2.43 -28.33 -21.99
N THR A 910 2.36 -27.24 -22.76
CA THR A 910 2.43 -25.87 -22.22
C THR A 910 1.33 -25.63 -21.19
N MET A 911 0.10 -26.05 -21.50
CA MET A 911 -1.07 -25.80 -20.67
C MET A 911 -1.17 -26.71 -19.44
N ASP A 912 -0.71 -27.96 -19.52
CA ASP A 912 -0.56 -28.83 -18.34
C ASP A 912 0.40 -28.18 -17.34
N HIS A 913 1.54 -27.66 -17.78
CA HIS A 913 2.48 -26.96 -16.91
C HIS A 913 1.91 -25.63 -16.35
N VAL A 914 1.19 -24.83 -17.14
CA VAL A 914 0.46 -23.64 -16.62
C VAL A 914 -0.59 -24.03 -15.57
N ARG A 915 -1.26 -25.18 -15.72
CA ARG A 915 -2.24 -25.72 -14.76
C ARG A 915 -1.59 -26.20 -13.47
N CYS A 916 -0.39 -26.78 -13.54
CA CYS A 916 0.34 -27.25 -12.36
C CYS A 916 0.97 -26.10 -11.52
N CYS A 917 1.28 -24.95 -12.12
CA CYS A 917 1.58 -23.74 -11.35
C CYS A 917 0.32 -23.26 -10.60
N ARG A 918 0.39 -23.16 -9.26
CA ARG A 918 -0.75 -22.79 -8.39
C ARG A 918 -1.26 -21.38 -8.72
N ARG A 919 -2.58 -21.20 -8.80
CA ARG A 919 -3.22 -19.90 -9.10
C ARG A 919 -2.85 -18.80 -8.08
N THR A 920 -2.58 -19.15 -6.83
CA THR A 920 -2.12 -18.20 -5.78
C THR A 920 -0.69 -17.69 -6.00
N SER A 921 0.14 -18.45 -6.72
CA SER A 921 1.57 -18.19 -6.91
C SER A 921 1.81 -17.05 -7.90
N GLN A 922 2.65 -16.08 -7.54
CA GLN A 922 3.01 -14.99 -8.46
C GLN A 922 3.75 -15.49 -9.71
N THR A 923 4.39 -16.66 -9.63
CA THR A 923 5.04 -17.32 -10.76
C THR A 923 4.05 -17.63 -11.89
N GLN A 924 2.79 -17.98 -11.60
CA GLN A 924 1.79 -18.20 -12.66
C GLN A 924 1.44 -16.92 -13.44
N LYS A 925 1.65 -15.71 -12.86
CA LYS A 925 1.44 -14.42 -13.56
C LYS A 925 2.39 -14.25 -14.74
N GLN A 926 3.63 -14.74 -14.60
CA GLN A 926 4.70 -14.56 -15.58
C GLN A 926 4.46 -15.35 -16.88
N LEU A 927 3.47 -16.24 -16.90
CA LEU A 927 3.15 -17.12 -18.03
C LEU A 927 2.22 -16.50 -19.08
N LEU A 928 2.01 -15.18 -19.10
CA LEU A 928 1.10 -14.52 -20.06
C LEU A 928 1.47 -14.78 -21.53
N LEU A 929 2.76 -14.71 -21.89
CA LEU A 929 3.21 -15.02 -23.26
C LEU A 929 3.13 -16.52 -23.59
N PRO A 930 3.55 -17.47 -22.72
CA PRO A 930 3.27 -18.90 -22.89
C PRO A 930 1.77 -19.21 -23.08
N VAL A 931 0.89 -18.59 -22.27
CA VAL A 931 -0.56 -18.73 -22.39
C VAL A 931 -1.09 -18.09 -23.67
N PHE A 932 -0.51 -16.98 -24.14
CA PHE A 932 -0.88 -16.41 -25.44
C PHE A 932 -0.48 -17.33 -26.61
N LEU A 933 0.75 -17.81 -26.63
CA LEU A 933 1.25 -18.68 -27.71
C LEU A 933 0.47 -20.00 -27.75
N ALA A 934 0.27 -20.65 -26.62
CA ALA A 934 -0.56 -21.86 -26.54
C ALA A 934 -2.05 -21.56 -26.82
N GLY A 935 -2.58 -20.46 -26.28
CA GLY A 935 -3.96 -20.02 -26.46
C GLY A 935 -4.33 -19.73 -27.91
N SER A 936 -3.43 -19.10 -28.66
CA SER A 936 -3.59 -18.83 -30.10
C SER A 936 -3.72 -20.10 -30.93
N GLU A 937 -3.28 -21.23 -30.37
CA GLU A 937 -3.34 -22.55 -30.96
C GLU A 937 -4.33 -23.49 -30.24
N MET A 938 -5.24 -22.98 -29.40
CA MET A 938 -6.34 -23.76 -28.84
C MET A 938 -7.52 -23.91 -29.81
N THR A 939 -7.85 -25.16 -30.13
CA THR A 939 -9.10 -25.56 -30.80
C THR A 939 -10.13 -26.16 -29.84
N ASP A 940 -9.70 -26.55 -28.63
CA ASP A 940 -10.54 -27.16 -27.60
C ASP A 940 -11.16 -26.09 -26.69
N GLU A 941 -12.46 -26.22 -26.40
CA GLU A 941 -13.24 -25.18 -25.72
C GLU A 941 -13.09 -25.24 -24.18
N GLU A 942 -12.70 -26.39 -23.59
CA GLU A 942 -12.33 -26.49 -22.17
C GLU A 942 -11.01 -25.76 -21.89
N MET A 943 -10.02 -25.94 -22.77
CA MET A 943 -8.74 -25.22 -22.72
C MET A 943 -8.93 -23.70 -22.92
N ARG A 944 -9.80 -23.29 -23.86
CA ARG A 944 -10.18 -21.87 -24.03
C ARG A 944 -10.89 -21.33 -22.79
N GLY A 945 -11.81 -22.10 -22.20
CA GLY A 945 -12.44 -21.78 -20.92
C GLY A 945 -11.43 -21.55 -19.79
N PHE A 946 -10.41 -22.41 -19.69
CA PHE A 946 -9.31 -22.23 -18.74
C PHE A 946 -8.48 -20.96 -19.03
N MET A 947 -8.13 -20.69 -20.30
CA MET A 947 -7.44 -19.45 -20.69
C MET A 947 -8.24 -18.21 -20.26
N ARG A 948 -9.57 -18.19 -20.50
CA ARG A 948 -10.43 -17.04 -20.17
C ARG A 948 -10.45 -16.81 -18.67
N GLN A 949 -10.51 -17.90 -17.89
CA GLN A 949 -10.40 -17.85 -16.43
C GLN A 949 -9.02 -17.37 -15.96
N TYR A 950 -7.93 -17.78 -16.61
CA TYR A 950 -6.56 -17.33 -16.30
C TYR A 950 -6.45 -15.81 -16.51
N CYS A 951 -6.84 -15.32 -17.69
CA CYS A 951 -6.78 -13.90 -18.04
C CYS A 951 -7.65 -13.05 -17.11
N LYS A 952 -8.93 -13.42 -16.93
CA LYS A 952 -9.87 -12.73 -16.03
C LYS A 952 -9.38 -12.71 -14.58
N TRP A 953 -8.80 -13.80 -14.10
CA TRP A 953 -8.29 -13.91 -12.73
C TRP A 953 -7.06 -13.01 -12.53
N TRP A 954 -6.07 -13.05 -13.44
CA TRP A 954 -4.86 -12.22 -13.32
C TRP A 954 -5.12 -10.74 -13.59
N ALA A 955 -6.04 -10.38 -14.48
CA ALA A 955 -6.51 -9.01 -14.64
C ALA A 955 -7.09 -8.46 -13.34
N ASN A 956 -8.05 -9.17 -12.74
CA ASN A 956 -8.69 -8.77 -11.48
C ASN A 956 -7.70 -8.75 -10.30
N ARG A 957 -6.84 -9.77 -10.18
CA ARG A 957 -5.91 -9.94 -9.05
C ARG A 957 -4.74 -8.96 -9.06
N SER A 958 -4.26 -8.57 -10.25
CA SER A 958 -3.07 -7.73 -10.42
C SER A 958 -3.34 -6.31 -10.93
N ARG A 959 -4.57 -6.01 -11.37
CA ARG A 959 -5.00 -4.75 -12.00
C ARG A 959 -4.24 -4.40 -13.29
N TYR A 960 -3.57 -5.38 -13.92
CA TYR A 960 -2.95 -5.20 -15.22
C TYR A 960 -3.97 -5.55 -16.31
N ASN A 961 -4.57 -4.55 -16.95
CA ASN A 961 -5.63 -4.77 -17.95
C ASN A 961 -5.10 -5.42 -19.25
N MET A 962 -3.78 -5.49 -19.45
CA MET A 962 -3.16 -6.26 -20.54
C MET A 962 -3.62 -7.72 -20.62
N PHE A 963 -3.97 -8.35 -19.49
CA PHE A 963 -4.54 -9.71 -19.48
C PHE A 963 -5.92 -9.76 -20.16
N ASN A 964 -6.75 -8.73 -20.00
CA ASN A 964 -8.02 -8.62 -20.72
C ASN A 964 -7.79 -8.29 -22.21
N SER A 965 -6.81 -7.44 -22.54
CA SER A 965 -6.42 -7.16 -23.93
C SER A 965 -5.95 -8.42 -24.66
N VAL A 966 -5.15 -9.27 -24.00
CA VAL A 966 -4.72 -10.58 -24.51
C VAL A 966 -5.91 -11.52 -24.66
N SER A 967 -6.84 -11.53 -23.70
CA SER A 967 -8.06 -12.33 -23.81
C SER A 967 -8.87 -11.93 -25.04
N SER A 968 -9.12 -10.63 -25.25
CA SER A 968 -9.83 -10.12 -26.43
C SER A 968 -9.14 -10.50 -27.74
N LEU A 969 -7.82 -10.27 -27.83
CA LEU A 969 -7.03 -10.60 -29.02
C LEU A 969 -7.12 -12.09 -29.40
N LEU A 970 -7.27 -12.96 -28.41
CA LEU A 970 -7.39 -14.39 -28.63
C LEU A 970 -8.80 -14.82 -29.06
N GLU A 971 -9.86 -14.14 -28.61
CA GLU A 971 -11.18 -14.31 -29.22
C GLU A 971 -11.12 -13.91 -30.71
N ASP A 972 -10.49 -12.79 -31.08
CA ASP A 972 -10.33 -12.40 -32.50
C ASP A 972 -9.60 -13.49 -33.32
N ILE A 973 -8.56 -14.11 -32.74
CA ILE A 973 -7.80 -15.20 -33.38
C ILE A 973 -8.66 -16.46 -33.54
N TRP A 974 -9.58 -16.72 -32.62
CA TRP A 974 -10.50 -17.87 -32.67
C TRP A 974 -11.70 -17.63 -33.61
N GLU A 975 -12.19 -16.39 -33.71
CA GLU A 975 -13.23 -15.97 -34.66
C GLU A 975 -12.77 -16.06 -36.12
N GLU A 976 -11.49 -15.83 -36.42
CA GLU A 976 -10.97 -15.84 -37.80
C GLU A 976 -11.03 -17.20 -38.51
N GLY A 977 -11.31 -18.30 -37.78
CA GLY A 977 -12.01 -19.52 -38.27
C GLY A 977 -11.42 -20.33 -39.43
N HIS A 978 -10.38 -19.86 -40.12
CA HIS A 978 -9.88 -20.43 -41.36
C HIS A 978 -8.62 -21.28 -41.15
N SER A 979 -8.42 -22.30 -42.01
CA SER A 979 -7.26 -23.22 -42.00
C SER A 979 -5.88 -22.55 -42.12
N HIS A 980 -5.84 -21.28 -42.54
CA HIS A 980 -4.64 -20.47 -42.74
C HIS A 980 -4.54 -19.29 -41.75
N ALA A 981 -5.50 -19.13 -40.84
CA ALA A 981 -5.45 -18.11 -39.81
C ALA A 981 -4.31 -18.39 -38.81
N TRP A 982 -3.60 -17.33 -38.42
CA TRP A 982 -2.58 -17.39 -37.38
C TRP A 982 -2.44 -16.04 -36.69
N TRP A 983 -1.99 -16.07 -35.43
CA TRP A 983 -1.94 -14.89 -34.57
C TRP A 983 -1.15 -13.71 -35.16
N GLY A 984 -0.07 -13.99 -35.91
CA GLY A 984 0.75 -12.94 -36.53
C GLY A 984 -0.02 -12.10 -37.54
N SER A 985 -0.91 -12.70 -38.36
CA SER A 985 -1.73 -11.92 -39.31
C SER A 985 -2.83 -11.08 -38.64
N VAL A 986 -3.23 -11.42 -37.40
CA VAL A 986 -4.19 -10.63 -36.61
C VAL A 986 -3.47 -9.42 -36.00
N ILE A 987 -2.32 -9.67 -35.35
CA ILE A 987 -1.47 -8.62 -34.77
C ILE A 987 -0.98 -7.64 -35.83
N ASP A 988 -0.46 -8.13 -36.96
CA ASP A 988 0.03 -7.28 -38.06
C ASP A 988 -1.08 -6.39 -38.63
N ARG A 989 -2.32 -6.90 -38.72
CA ARG A 989 -3.48 -6.14 -39.19
C ARG A 989 -3.86 -5.05 -38.18
N LYS A 990 -4.00 -5.40 -36.90
CA LYS A 990 -4.34 -4.45 -35.83
C LYS A 990 -3.27 -3.39 -35.60
N THR A 991 -2.00 -3.72 -35.85
CA THR A 991 -0.86 -2.78 -35.82
C THR A 991 -0.88 -1.81 -37.02
N ARG A 992 -1.41 -2.23 -38.17
CA ARG A 992 -1.50 -1.42 -39.40
C ARG A 992 -2.80 -0.63 -39.55
N SER A 993 -3.83 -0.89 -38.74
CA SER A 993 -5.10 -0.17 -38.79
C SER A 993 -5.08 1.20 -38.10
N SER A 994 -4.03 1.55 -37.34
CA SER A 994 -3.76 2.93 -36.94
C SER A 994 -3.62 3.82 -38.18
N GLY A 995 -4.42 4.89 -38.23
CA GLY A 995 -4.52 5.76 -39.42
C GLY A 995 -3.24 6.49 -39.78
N VAL A 996 -3.16 6.99 -41.02
CA VAL A 996 -1.99 7.75 -41.52
C VAL A 996 -1.79 9.04 -40.70
N GLY A 997 -0.89 8.98 -39.72
CA GLY A 997 -0.57 10.07 -38.79
C GLY A 997 -0.64 9.68 -37.31
N ASP A 998 -1.23 8.54 -36.97
CA ASP A 998 -1.31 7.99 -35.61
C ASP A 998 -0.05 7.14 -35.30
N PRO A 999 0.61 7.28 -34.12
CA PRO A 999 1.77 6.47 -33.77
C PRO A 999 1.44 4.97 -33.75
N SER A 1000 2.22 4.18 -34.48
CA SER A 1000 2.00 2.74 -34.69
C SER A 1000 1.84 1.96 -33.39
N VAL A 1001 0.62 1.51 -33.11
CA VAL A 1001 0.27 0.77 -31.88
C VAL A 1001 0.73 -0.69 -31.98
N GLN A 1002 1.61 -1.11 -31.09
CA GLN A 1002 2.17 -2.48 -31.05
C GLN A 1002 1.60 -3.28 -29.87
N PHE A 1003 1.71 -4.61 -29.93
CA PHE A 1003 1.30 -5.53 -28.86
C PHE A 1003 2.50 -6.04 -28.04
N LEU A 1004 2.35 -6.10 -26.72
CA LEU A 1004 3.35 -6.54 -25.75
C LEU A 1004 2.73 -7.48 -24.72
N PHE A 1005 3.38 -8.63 -24.45
CA PHE A 1005 2.91 -9.66 -23.53
C PHE A 1005 3.98 -10.01 -22.47
N GLY A 1006 4.50 -9.03 -21.74
CA GLY A 1006 5.62 -9.21 -20.78
C GLY A 1006 5.54 -8.35 -19.52
#